data_AF-A0A933DTY8-F1
#
_entry.id   AF-A0A933DTY8-F1
#
_cell.length_a   1.000
_cell.length_b   1.000
_cell.length_c   1.000
_cell.angle_alpha   90.00
_cell.angle_beta   90.00
_cell.angle_gamma   90.00
#
_symmetry.space_group_name_H-M   'P 1'
#
loop_
_entity.id
_entity.type
_entity.pdbx_description
1 polymer ?
#
loop_
_entity_poly.entity_id
_entity_poly.type
_entity_poly.pdbx_seq_one_letter_code
_entity_poly.pdbx_strand_id
1 'polypeptide(L)'
;MEQQAVAVTKRSKLPPFPLVDAVLITPGESRAGAIGVCTNMSAPGQVLNEIEERNRPNVSVLGSLVVNRDGTERMILNCLAHPTIRYLILFSEESLTFSPSTNLLLALQHGLDGKKPGNYIMGGKAASAHLPNLSRRIIDAFRESITVIPLFMYRNSYTEPVLRDYLEWLRPRLTPEIYELLQQATGKKNIYYDLLNQLLRLLGALPHQEKAMIELDPSEFRHLQPPVVDIPAQKLAVTVPFRVSDDGGQIRLDIEVGGETFFIRGKEDFRMAYSLMKFLGEKKALLSPLAEFAIGAELARVDTEIKNGISLEPFVHPASVVGKTEICLEPRVALLTDKKYYYKVSVRDQAIISVMCLAFDVCEEVFDLRSPEPGGIFAWLAEQDRFEAYEMDILHRMDVGAQIGRAAIAAKLGYAFIQDFSNIFRINKTELPLMIADGDSFLDVHKTLLRKLYTEGLTEEHGDKQKGLARSGIVLAVYRNAEKALERLPSFYKQGEQSTDEMRTNYKEQLLRFDHDGDYSYGERTRVHFGFDQLPKTIEALKRDPGRAAVIQRYDPAVDMGSFLDPASGGRTYTHDPCLAYDLFIPKQGKLHSFHIARAHNAVNAYPENIFGLHDAYVLAVRTGLGLGAGDFYMLSSRANILLLTEEQRTKKILAEPSKPSNDMDTASGPDELGGNTRPDANAGSVAYAFLPLRAVPDRPASSAFIDRFKNFEGIDTIARAVSYYREKGVQHNNPVLSEYQAGRNDPQGEYLVFFQANVLGGKLHATAVFQNRPLSSWESDRNGLNHLATVFSQELEAPLGNLSLFYVGYRP
;
A
#
# COMPACT_ATOMS: atom_id res chain seq x y z
N MET A 1 -57.63 -41.53 10.40
CA MET A 1 -57.15 -40.14 10.24
C MET A 1 -55.63 -40.18 10.38
N GLU A 2 -54.95 -40.34 9.25
CA GLU A 2 -53.49 -40.40 9.15
C GLU A 2 -52.88 -39.02 9.41
N GLN A 3 -51.87 -38.97 10.29
CA GLN A 3 -51.01 -37.81 10.50
C GLN A 3 -49.95 -37.79 9.39
N GLN A 4 -50.03 -36.80 8.50
CA GLN A 4 -48.96 -36.49 7.56
C GLN A 4 -47.80 -35.79 8.29
N ALA A 5 -46.67 -36.49 8.40
CA ALA A 5 -45.39 -35.90 8.75
C ALA A 5 -44.91 -35.00 7.61
N VAL A 6 -44.84 -33.69 7.87
CA VAL A 6 -44.20 -32.72 6.97
C VAL A 6 -42.69 -32.93 7.06
N ALA A 7 -42.12 -33.58 6.05
CA ALA A 7 -40.68 -33.70 5.88
C ALA A 7 -40.09 -32.31 5.63
N VAL A 8 -39.46 -31.73 6.65
CA VAL A 8 -38.58 -30.57 6.50
C VAL A 8 -37.37 -31.03 5.69
N THR A 9 -37.37 -30.71 4.40
CA THR A 9 -36.22 -30.90 3.52
C THR A 9 -35.08 -30.04 4.07
N LYS A 10 -34.06 -30.68 4.66
CA LYS A 10 -32.77 -30.06 4.97
C LYS A 10 -32.19 -29.52 3.65
N ARG A 11 -32.44 -28.24 3.32
CA ARG A 11 -31.59 -27.53 2.35
C ARG A 11 -30.19 -27.57 2.93
N SER A 12 -29.28 -28.33 2.33
CA SER A 12 -27.87 -28.29 2.72
C SER A 12 -27.43 -26.84 2.54
N LYS A 13 -27.05 -26.19 3.65
CA LYS A 13 -26.43 -24.88 3.59
C LYS A 13 -25.14 -25.07 2.81
N LEU A 14 -24.99 -24.38 1.69
CA LEU A 14 -23.71 -24.31 0.99
C LEU A 14 -22.64 -23.91 2.00
N PRO A 15 -21.47 -24.56 1.99
CA PRO A 15 -20.39 -24.19 2.88
C PRO A 15 -20.03 -22.70 2.65
N PRO A 16 -19.57 -21.98 3.69
CA PRO A 16 -19.08 -20.63 3.52
C PRO A 16 -17.97 -20.63 2.46
N PHE A 17 -18.00 -19.64 1.56
CA PHE A 17 -16.95 -19.43 0.57
C PHE A 17 -16.22 -18.10 0.85
N PRO A 18 -14.89 -18.07 0.84
CA PRO A 18 -13.99 -19.22 0.71
C PRO A 18 -14.12 -20.21 1.88
N LEU A 19 -13.92 -21.50 1.59
CA LEU A 19 -13.90 -22.54 2.62
C LEU A 19 -12.72 -22.29 3.55
N VAL A 20 -11.53 -22.17 2.97
CA VAL A 20 -10.28 -21.86 3.68
C VAL A 20 -9.90 -20.41 3.42
N ASP A 21 -9.58 -19.68 4.50
CA ASP A 21 -9.23 -18.25 4.44
C ASP A 21 -8.19 -17.95 3.36
N ALA A 22 -8.53 -17.03 2.46
CA ALA A 22 -7.70 -16.66 1.32
C ALA A 22 -8.08 -15.24 0.85
N VAL A 23 -7.08 -14.49 0.36
CA VAL A 23 -7.31 -13.18 -0.23
C VAL A 23 -7.82 -13.39 -1.65
N LEU A 24 -9.14 -13.34 -1.81
CA LEU A 24 -9.84 -13.57 -3.07
C LEU A 24 -10.69 -12.36 -3.44
N ILE A 25 -10.72 -12.03 -4.73
CA ILE A 25 -11.72 -11.13 -5.31
C ILE A 25 -12.84 -11.98 -5.89
N THR A 26 -14.06 -11.73 -5.44
CA THR A 26 -15.28 -12.36 -5.97
C THR A 26 -16.13 -11.28 -6.63
N PRO A 27 -16.09 -11.12 -7.97
CA PRO A 27 -16.84 -10.07 -8.61
C PRO A 27 -18.35 -10.30 -8.37
N GLY A 28 -19.06 -9.26 -7.96
CA GLY A 28 -20.46 -9.38 -7.52
C GLY A 28 -21.40 -9.89 -8.61
N GLU A 29 -21.13 -9.48 -9.86
CA GLU A 29 -21.87 -9.84 -11.07
C GLU A 29 -21.67 -11.30 -11.54
N SER A 30 -20.67 -12.00 -10.99
CA SER A 30 -20.19 -13.26 -11.55
C SER A 30 -20.04 -14.39 -10.54
N ARG A 31 -20.69 -14.28 -9.36
CA ARG A 31 -20.64 -15.32 -8.30
C ARG A 31 -21.01 -16.74 -8.75
N ALA A 32 -21.66 -16.89 -9.91
CA ALA A 32 -22.05 -18.17 -10.50
C ALA A 32 -21.17 -18.60 -11.69
N GLY A 33 -20.13 -17.83 -12.05
CA GLY A 33 -19.23 -18.13 -13.16
C GLY A 33 -18.54 -19.49 -13.00
N ALA A 34 -18.17 -20.15 -14.10
CA ALA A 34 -17.51 -21.46 -14.05
C ALA A 34 -15.98 -21.39 -13.91
N ILE A 35 -15.40 -20.18 -13.97
CA ILE A 35 -13.95 -19.99 -14.09
C ILE A 35 -13.38 -19.32 -12.83
N GLY A 36 -12.36 -19.93 -12.24
CA GLY A 36 -11.45 -19.29 -11.29
C GLY A 36 -10.17 -18.84 -12.00
N VAL A 37 -9.60 -17.71 -11.58
CA VAL A 37 -8.32 -17.21 -12.12
C VAL A 37 -7.29 -17.10 -10.99
N CYS A 38 -6.27 -17.94 -11.06
CA CYS A 38 -5.05 -17.81 -10.28
C CYS A 38 -4.14 -16.82 -10.97
N THR A 39 -3.92 -15.66 -10.37
CA THR A 39 -3.18 -14.52 -10.96
C THR A 39 -1.68 -14.56 -10.67
N ASN A 40 -1.19 -15.64 -10.05
CA ASN A 40 0.20 -15.82 -9.60
C ASN A 40 0.73 -14.56 -8.88
N MET A 41 1.77 -13.92 -9.42
CA MET A 41 2.41 -12.74 -8.83
C MET A 41 1.69 -11.41 -9.14
N SER A 42 0.71 -11.41 -10.04
CA SER A 42 -0.10 -10.22 -10.31
C SER A 42 -1.18 -10.02 -9.25
N ALA A 43 -1.49 -8.75 -8.98
CA ALA A 43 -2.60 -8.42 -8.08
C ALA A 43 -3.93 -8.84 -8.74
N PRO A 44 -4.83 -9.55 -8.03
CA PRO A 44 -6.11 -10.00 -8.59
C PRO A 44 -6.97 -8.87 -9.17
N GLY A 45 -6.92 -7.69 -8.54
CA GLY A 45 -7.67 -6.51 -9.00
C GLY A 45 -7.17 -5.98 -10.33
N GLN A 46 -5.86 -6.02 -10.56
CA GLN A 46 -5.27 -5.61 -11.83
C GLN A 46 -5.79 -6.52 -12.94
N VAL A 47 -5.77 -7.84 -12.70
CA VAL A 47 -6.27 -8.81 -13.70
C VAL A 47 -7.75 -8.64 -13.95
N LEU A 48 -8.56 -8.40 -12.91
CA LEU A 48 -10.00 -8.16 -13.07
C LEU A 48 -10.30 -6.94 -13.97
N ASN A 49 -9.52 -5.87 -13.83
CA ASN A 49 -9.72 -4.63 -14.60
C ASN A 49 -9.46 -4.84 -16.09
N GLU A 50 -8.48 -5.68 -16.41
CA GLU A 50 -8.10 -6.03 -17.78
C GLU A 50 -9.03 -7.07 -18.42
N ILE A 51 -9.93 -7.70 -17.64
CA ILE A 51 -10.97 -8.57 -18.20
C ILE A 51 -12.10 -7.69 -18.77
N GLU A 52 -12.37 -7.86 -20.06
CA GLU A 52 -13.47 -7.21 -20.77
C GLU A 52 -14.80 -7.50 -20.08
N GLU A 53 -15.68 -6.49 -19.97
CA GLU A 53 -16.95 -6.59 -19.23
C GLU A 53 -17.81 -7.78 -19.67
N ARG A 54 -17.86 -8.08 -20.98
CA ARG A 54 -18.59 -9.22 -21.53
C ARG A 54 -18.11 -10.59 -21.03
N ASN A 55 -16.87 -10.70 -20.58
CA ASN A 55 -16.26 -11.95 -20.10
C ASN A 55 -16.36 -12.11 -18.58
N ARG A 56 -16.54 -11.01 -17.82
CA ARG A 56 -16.59 -11.02 -16.35
C ARG A 56 -17.65 -11.96 -15.77
N PRO A 57 -18.88 -12.09 -16.33
CA PRO A 57 -19.88 -13.02 -15.83
C PRO A 57 -19.41 -14.49 -15.76
N ASN A 58 -18.39 -14.86 -16.55
CA ASN A 58 -17.85 -16.23 -16.56
C ASN A 58 -16.86 -16.49 -15.41
N VAL A 59 -16.34 -15.44 -14.76
CA VAL A 59 -15.25 -15.53 -13.77
C VAL A 59 -15.81 -15.42 -12.35
N SER A 60 -15.84 -16.54 -11.61
CA SER A 60 -16.33 -16.56 -10.23
C SER A 60 -15.40 -15.90 -9.24
N VAL A 61 -14.09 -16.11 -9.40
CA VAL A 61 -13.12 -15.73 -8.38
C VAL A 61 -11.73 -15.50 -8.98
N LEU A 62 -11.01 -14.53 -8.42
CA LEU A 62 -9.61 -14.28 -8.71
C LEU A 62 -8.80 -14.27 -7.41
N GLY A 63 -7.58 -14.81 -7.44
CA GLY A 63 -6.67 -14.84 -6.30
C GLY A 63 -5.22 -14.90 -6.73
N SER A 64 -4.30 -14.34 -5.94
CA SER A 64 -2.86 -14.40 -6.20
C SER A 64 -2.28 -15.71 -5.64
N LEU A 65 -1.26 -16.25 -6.31
CA LEU A 65 -0.55 -17.45 -5.85
C LEU A 65 0.97 -17.23 -5.92
N VAL A 66 1.55 -16.94 -4.77
CA VAL A 66 2.99 -16.63 -4.65
C VAL A 66 3.79 -17.85 -4.17
N VAL A 67 3.21 -18.65 -3.27
CA VAL A 67 3.88 -19.76 -2.59
C VAL A 67 3.28 -21.10 -2.97
N ASN A 68 4.12 -22.11 -3.16
CA ASN A 68 3.72 -23.42 -3.67
C ASN A 68 3.01 -24.33 -2.66
N ARG A 69 3.31 -24.18 -1.38
CA ARG A 69 2.78 -25.05 -0.34
C ARG A 69 1.37 -24.57 0.04
N ASP A 70 1.26 -23.77 1.09
CA ASP A 70 -0.03 -23.39 1.67
C ASP A 70 -0.96 -22.66 0.70
N GLY A 71 -0.39 -21.83 -0.19
CA GLY A 71 -1.17 -21.07 -1.19
C GLY A 71 -1.88 -21.99 -2.19
N THR A 72 -1.16 -22.96 -2.73
CA THR A 72 -1.71 -23.93 -3.70
C THR A 72 -2.75 -24.81 -3.04
N GLU A 73 -2.52 -25.23 -1.80
CA GLU A 73 -3.47 -26.08 -1.08
C GLU A 73 -4.79 -25.36 -0.77
N ARG A 74 -4.73 -24.10 -0.31
CA ARG A 74 -5.91 -23.24 -0.12
C ARG A 74 -6.67 -23.06 -1.43
N MET A 75 -5.96 -22.84 -2.53
CA MET A 75 -6.56 -22.70 -3.85
C MET A 75 -7.31 -23.97 -4.29
N ILE A 76 -6.70 -25.14 -4.12
CA ILE A 76 -7.32 -26.44 -4.43
C ILE A 76 -8.62 -26.61 -3.63
N LEU A 77 -8.56 -26.46 -2.31
CA LEU A 77 -9.71 -26.64 -1.43
C LEU A 77 -10.85 -25.68 -1.76
N ASN A 78 -10.53 -24.40 -1.97
CA ASN A 78 -11.53 -23.39 -2.34
C ASN A 78 -12.14 -23.66 -3.71
N CYS A 79 -11.35 -24.09 -4.70
CA CYS A 79 -11.87 -24.48 -6.01
C CYS A 79 -12.81 -25.69 -5.90
N LEU A 80 -12.49 -26.68 -5.07
CA LEU A 80 -13.35 -27.83 -4.83
C LEU A 80 -14.66 -27.43 -4.14
N ALA A 81 -14.57 -26.61 -3.09
CA ALA A 81 -15.72 -26.14 -2.32
C ALA A 81 -16.66 -25.22 -3.10
N HIS A 82 -16.16 -24.49 -4.10
CA HIS A 82 -17.00 -23.59 -4.90
C HIS A 82 -18.02 -24.38 -5.75
N PRO A 83 -19.31 -24.00 -5.74
CA PRO A 83 -20.38 -24.77 -6.39
C PRO A 83 -20.27 -24.80 -7.91
N THR A 84 -19.67 -23.79 -8.55
CA THR A 84 -19.69 -23.65 -10.01
C THR A 84 -18.33 -23.77 -10.69
N ILE A 85 -17.21 -23.63 -9.96
CA ILE A 85 -15.88 -23.61 -10.60
C ILE A 85 -15.59 -25.00 -11.22
N ARG A 86 -15.27 -25.00 -12.52
CA ARG A 86 -14.75 -26.13 -13.30
C ARG A 86 -13.41 -25.84 -13.92
N TYR A 87 -13.15 -24.58 -14.23
CA TYR A 87 -11.94 -24.18 -14.90
C TYR A 87 -11.12 -23.33 -13.95
N LEU A 88 -9.84 -23.64 -13.82
CA LEU A 88 -8.88 -22.81 -13.10
C LEU A 88 -7.82 -22.36 -14.08
N ILE A 89 -7.79 -21.08 -14.42
CA ILE A 89 -6.74 -20.50 -15.25
C ILE A 89 -5.58 -20.13 -14.35
N LEU A 90 -4.38 -20.65 -14.63
CA LEU A 90 -3.13 -20.19 -14.04
C LEU A 90 -2.60 -19.07 -14.93
N PHE A 91 -2.63 -17.83 -14.48
CA PHE A 91 -2.36 -16.62 -15.25
C PHE A 91 -1.20 -15.80 -14.69
N SER A 92 -0.54 -15.03 -15.56
CA SER A 92 0.56 -14.10 -15.24
C SER A 92 1.87 -14.77 -14.81
N GLU A 93 2.83 -13.99 -14.34
CA GLU A 93 4.16 -14.44 -13.94
C GLU A 93 4.13 -15.33 -12.70
N GLU A 94 4.72 -16.50 -12.83
CA GLU A 94 4.95 -17.44 -11.75
C GLU A 94 6.12 -17.01 -10.84
N SER A 95 6.02 -17.31 -9.55
CA SER A 95 7.12 -17.14 -8.59
C SER A 95 8.35 -17.97 -9.00
N LEU A 96 9.49 -17.30 -9.22
CA LEU A 96 10.77 -17.93 -9.58
C LEU A 96 11.21 -18.98 -8.55
N THR A 97 11.13 -18.67 -7.25
CA THR A 97 11.64 -19.55 -6.19
C THR A 97 10.71 -20.71 -5.91
N PHE A 98 9.40 -20.46 -5.89
CA PHE A 98 8.42 -21.45 -5.43
C PHE A 98 7.77 -22.23 -6.57
N SER A 99 7.74 -21.68 -7.78
CA SER A 99 7.11 -22.27 -8.97
C SER A 99 5.79 -23.01 -8.68
N PRO A 100 4.81 -22.33 -8.06
CA PRO A 100 3.58 -22.94 -7.59
C PRO A 100 2.71 -23.54 -8.70
N SER A 101 2.60 -22.87 -9.85
CA SER A 101 1.83 -23.33 -11.00
C SER A 101 2.47 -24.58 -11.61
N THR A 102 3.78 -24.55 -11.89
CA THR A 102 4.55 -25.67 -12.45
C THR A 102 4.44 -26.92 -11.59
N ASN A 103 4.61 -26.78 -10.26
CA ASN A 103 4.48 -27.92 -9.35
C ASN A 103 3.05 -28.44 -9.24
N LEU A 104 2.04 -27.56 -9.31
CA LEU A 104 0.65 -28.00 -9.39
C LEU A 104 0.41 -28.87 -10.63
N LEU A 105 0.92 -28.46 -11.80
CA LEU A 105 0.80 -29.26 -13.02
C LEU A 105 1.39 -30.66 -12.85
N LEU A 106 2.58 -30.76 -12.25
CA LEU A 106 3.23 -32.05 -11.93
C LEU A 106 2.39 -32.90 -10.97
N ALA A 107 1.82 -32.27 -9.93
CA ALA A 107 0.95 -32.95 -8.98
C ALA A 107 -0.31 -33.52 -9.65
N LEU A 108 -0.85 -32.84 -10.65
CA LEU A 108 -2.02 -33.30 -11.41
C LEU A 108 -1.67 -34.45 -12.36
N GLN A 109 -0.53 -34.37 -13.06
CA GLN A 109 -0.11 -35.39 -14.02
C GLN A 109 0.35 -36.67 -13.34
N HIS A 110 1.13 -36.54 -12.27
CA HIS A 110 1.84 -37.65 -11.68
C HIS A 110 1.25 -38.03 -10.32
N GLY A 111 0.76 -37.07 -9.54
CA GLY A 111 0.28 -37.31 -8.18
C GLY A 111 1.39 -37.15 -7.12
N LEU A 112 1.11 -37.67 -5.93
CA LEU A 112 2.00 -37.59 -4.77
C LEU A 112 2.92 -38.83 -4.68
N ASP A 113 4.16 -38.63 -4.25
CA ASP A 113 5.19 -39.65 -4.04
C ASP A 113 4.93 -40.38 -2.71
N GLY A 114 4.24 -41.53 -2.78
CA GLY A 114 3.98 -42.36 -1.61
C GLY A 114 5.23 -42.98 -0.97
N LYS A 115 6.42 -42.87 -1.58
CA LYS A 115 7.68 -43.34 -0.99
C LYS A 115 8.32 -42.32 -0.05
N LYS A 116 7.91 -41.05 -0.11
CA LYS A 116 8.44 -39.98 0.72
C LYS A 116 7.39 -39.51 1.74
N PRO A 117 7.74 -39.39 3.02
CA PRO A 117 6.84 -38.79 4.00
C PRO A 117 6.60 -37.31 3.67
N GLY A 118 5.40 -36.79 3.95
CA GLY A 118 5.09 -35.35 3.78
C GLY A 118 4.46 -34.95 2.44
N ASN A 119 3.88 -35.89 1.68
CA ASN A 119 3.14 -35.62 0.44
C ASN A 119 3.94 -34.84 -0.61
N TYR A 120 5.14 -35.32 -0.91
CA TYR A 120 5.96 -34.76 -1.99
C TYR A 120 5.32 -34.99 -3.36
N ILE A 121 5.47 -34.04 -4.25
CA ILE A 121 4.96 -34.12 -5.62
C ILE A 121 5.95 -34.97 -6.45
N MET A 122 5.44 -35.97 -7.17
CA MET A 122 6.31 -36.78 -8.04
C MET A 122 6.90 -35.91 -9.16
N GLY A 123 8.23 -35.88 -9.24
CA GLY A 123 8.96 -35.06 -10.20
C GLY A 123 9.04 -33.56 -9.85
N GLY A 124 8.56 -33.16 -8.66
CA GLY A 124 8.54 -31.78 -8.19
C GLY A 124 9.90 -31.06 -8.33
N LYS A 125 9.89 -29.81 -8.79
CA LYS A 125 11.10 -29.06 -9.18
C LYS A 125 11.43 -27.87 -8.28
N ALA A 126 10.44 -27.29 -7.61
CA ALA A 126 10.67 -26.11 -6.77
C ALA A 126 11.29 -26.44 -5.40
N ALA A 127 11.71 -25.39 -4.68
CA ALA A 127 12.37 -25.50 -3.37
C ALA A 127 11.55 -26.24 -2.29
N SER A 128 10.21 -26.25 -2.40
CA SER A 128 9.32 -26.97 -1.48
C SER A 128 8.18 -27.62 -2.26
N ALA A 129 8.51 -28.67 -3.02
CA ALA A 129 7.57 -29.36 -3.91
C ALA A 129 6.74 -30.43 -3.19
N HIS A 130 5.98 -30.04 -2.17
CA HIS A 130 5.10 -30.93 -1.40
C HIS A 130 3.81 -30.23 -0.95
N LEU A 131 2.75 -31.01 -0.74
CA LEU A 131 1.41 -30.57 -0.34
C LEU A 131 1.01 -31.31 0.96
N PRO A 132 1.59 -30.92 2.11
CA PRO A 132 1.56 -31.74 3.32
C PRO A 132 0.19 -31.75 4.00
N ASN A 133 -0.68 -30.81 3.68
CA ASN A 133 -2.01 -30.66 4.25
C ASN A 133 -3.11 -31.20 3.34
N LEU A 134 -2.78 -31.82 2.21
CA LEU A 134 -3.77 -32.41 1.30
C LEU A 134 -3.59 -33.91 1.17
N SER A 135 -4.66 -34.67 1.41
CA SER A 135 -4.67 -36.10 1.15
C SER A 135 -4.66 -36.39 -0.35
N ARG A 136 -4.22 -37.60 -0.72
CA ARG A 136 -4.28 -38.07 -2.11
C ARG A 136 -5.72 -38.01 -2.68
N ARG A 137 -6.72 -38.30 -1.84
CA ARG A 137 -8.15 -38.20 -2.18
C ARG A 137 -8.52 -36.79 -2.65
N ILE A 138 -8.08 -35.76 -1.94
CA ILE A 138 -8.37 -34.37 -2.31
C ILE A 138 -7.71 -33.98 -3.63
N ILE A 139 -6.45 -34.40 -3.85
CA ILE A 139 -5.74 -34.15 -5.12
C ILE A 139 -6.44 -34.85 -6.29
N ASP A 140 -6.82 -36.12 -6.12
CA ASP A 140 -7.55 -36.88 -7.14
C ASP A 140 -8.91 -36.24 -7.44
N ALA A 141 -9.68 -35.84 -6.42
CA ALA A 141 -10.95 -35.14 -6.59
C ALA A 141 -10.80 -33.81 -7.34
N PHE A 142 -9.73 -33.05 -7.05
CA PHE A 142 -9.42 -31.81 -7.75
C PHE A 142 -9.06 -32.07 -9.21
N ARG A 143 -8.20 -33.06 -9.48
CA ARG A 143 -7.81 -33.46 -10.84
C ARG A 143 -9.01 -33.85 -11.69
N GLU A 144 -9.98 -34.55 -11.11
CA GLU A 144 -11.18 -35.04 -11.79
C GLU A 144 -12.23 -33.94 -11.99
N SER A 145 -12.40 -33.05 -11.01
CA SER A 145 -13.49 -32.06 -11.02
C SER A 145 -13.12 -30.73 -11.64
N ILE A 146 -11.84 -30.36 -11.63
CA ILE A 146 -11.34 -29.08 -12.10
C ILE A 146 -10.37 -29.31 -13.27
N THR A 147 -10.62 -28.60 -14.35
CA THR A 147 -9.74 -28.50 -15.51
C THR A 147 -8.82 -27.30 -15.32
N VAL A 148 -7.54 -27.56 -15.03
CA VAL A 148 -6.53 -26.52 -14.81
C VAL A 148 -5.90 -26.14 -16.15
N ILE A 149 -5.91 -24.85 -16.47
CA ILE A 149 -5.51 -24.31 -17.76
C ILE A 149 -4.27 -23.43 -17.58
N PRO A 150 -3.11 -23.82 -18.11
CA PRO A 150 -1.88 -23.06 -17.94
C PRO A 150 -1.79 -21.91 -18.96
N LEU A 151 -1.88 -20.67 -18.49
CA LEU A 151 -1.68 -19.43 -19.25
C LEU A 151 -0.75 -18.48 -18.49
N PHE A 152 0.40 -18.97 -18.05
CA PHE A 152 1.32 -18.24 -17.18
C PHE A 152 2.72 -18.13 -17.76
N MET A 153 3.47 -17.13 -17.28
CA MET A 153 4.88 -16.95 -17.62
C MET A 153 5.78 -17.61 -16.59
N TYR A 154 6.92 -18.11 -17.05
CA TYR A 154 7.90 -18.78 -16.21
C TYR A 154 9.31 -18.35 -16.57
N ARG A 155 10.19 -18.41 -15.58
CA ARG A 155 11.63 -18.12 -15.74
C ARG A 155 12.50 -19.38 -15.63
N ASN A 156 11.98 -20.40 -14.96
CA ASN A 156 12.72 -21.65 -14.76
C ASN A 156 12.71 -22.49 -16.04
N SER A 157 13.90 -22.89 -16.49
CA SER A 157 14.06 -23.70 -17.71
C SER A 157 13.39 -25.07 -17.63
N TYR A 158 13.15 -25.59 -16.43
CA TYR A 158 12.44 -26.84 -16.22
C TYR A 158 10.92 -26.74 -16.43
N THR A 159 10.34 -25.53 -16.48
CA THR A 159 8.89 -25.36 -16.62
C THR A 159 8.42 -25.64 -18.04
N GLU A 160 9.21 -25.31 -19.06
CA GLU A 160 8.82 -25.50 -20.47
C GLU A 160 8.52 -26.97 -20.83
N PRO A 161 9.38 -27.95 -20.48
CA PRO A 161 9.06 -29.36 -20.68
C PRO A 161 7.79 -29.79 -19.94
N VAL A 162 7.61 -29.34 -18.69
CA VAL A 162 6.43 -29.67 -17.88
C VAL A 162 5.16 -29.15 -18.54
N LEU A 163 5.17 -27.90 -19.01
CA LEU A 163 4.02 -27.30 -19.69
C LEU A 163 3.64 -28.05 -20.96
N ARG A 164 4.64 -28.39 -21.79
CA ARG A 164 4.40 -29.16 -23.02
C ARG A 164 3.77 -30.52 -22.71
N ASP A 165 4.36 -31.25 -21.76
CA ASP A 165 3.87 -32.57 -21.38
C ASP A 165 2.47 -32.49 -20.73
N TYR A 166 2.21 -31.41 -19.97
CA TYR A 166 0.90 -31.15 -19.36
C TYR A 166 -0.17 -30.82 -20.41
N LEU A 167 0.16 -30.03 -21.43
CA LEU A 167 -0.78 -29.68 -22.49
C LEU A 167 -1.18 -30.90 -23.32
N GLU A 168 -0.24 -31.81 -23.60
CA GLU A 168 -0.58 -33.09 -24.25
C GLU A 168 -1.49 -33.95 -23.37
N TRP A 169 -1.20 -34.04 -22.07
CA TRP A 169 -2.04 -34.74 -21.11
C TRP A 169 -3.45 -34.11 -20.98
N LEU A 170 -3.54 -32.79 -21.09
CA LEU A 170 -4.77 -32.02 -20.97
C LEU A 170 -5.62 -32.07 -22.25
N ARG A 171 -5.02 -32.32 -23.41
CA ARG A 171 -5.65 -32.29 -24.74
C ARG A 171 -7.01 -32.98 -24.83
N PRO A 172 -7.24 -34.18 -24.26
CA PRO A 172 -8.55 -34.86 -24.34
C PRO A 172 -9.68 -34.13 -23.61
N ARG A 173 -9.36 -33.15 -22.75
CA ARG A 173 -10.29 -32.38 -21.92
C ARG A 173 -10.62 -31.00 -22.48
N LEU A 174 -10.02 -30.63 -23.62
CA LEU A 174 -10.16 -29.32 -24.24
C LEU A 174 -10.82 -29.43 -25.62
N THR A 175 -11.47 -28.35 -26.06
CA THR A 175 -11.83 -28.22 -27.46
C THR A 175 -10.57 -27.92 -28.30
N PRO A 176 -10.57 -28.22 -29.61
CA PRO A 176 -9.45 -27.91 -30.49
C PRO A 176 -9.00 -26.45 -30.42
N GLU A 177 -9.96 -25.51 -30.38
CA GLU A 177 -9.68 -24.06 -30.38
C GLU A 177 -8.97 -23.61 -29.11
N ILE A 178 -9.35 -24.15 -27.94
CA ILE A 178 -8.70 -23.82 -26.67
C ILE A 178 -7.28 -24.41 -26.67
N TYR A 179 -7.11 -25.65 -27.11
CA TYR A 179 -5.80 -26.28 -27.16
C TYR A 179 -4.84 -25.55 -28.11
N GLU A 180 -5.29 -25.15 -29.31
CA GLU A 180 -4.49 -24.35 -30.24
C GLU A 180 -4.09 -23.00 -29.65
N LEU A 181 -5.00 -22.30 -28.97
CA LEU A 181 -4.70 -21.05 -28.27
C LEU A 181 -3.60 -21.23 -27.23
N LEU A 182 -3.66 -22.31 -26.43
CA LEU A 182 -2.66 -22.59 -25.40
C LEU A 182 -1.30 -23.00 -25.99
N GLN A 183 -1.29 -23.75 -27.08
CA GLN A 183 -0.04 -24.05 -27.81
C GLN A 183 0.63 -22.77 -28.33
N GLN A 184 -0.16 -21.84 -28.87
CA GLN A 184 0.36 -20.54 -29.33
C GLN A 184 0.84 -19.65 -28.17
N ALA A 185 0.23 -19.77 -26.98
CA ALA A 185 0.66 -19.03 -25.80
C ALA A 185 1.94 -19.60 -25.18
N THR A 186 2.14 -20.92 -25.27
CA THR A 186 3.28 -21.62 -24.68
C THR A 186 4.58 -21.16 -25.32
N GLY A 187 5.55 -20.75 -24.49
CA GLY A 187 6.85 -20.26 -24.94
C GLY A 187 6.90 -18.74 -25.22
N LYS A 188 5.77 -18.03 -25.17
CA LYS A 188 5.79 -16.56 -25.19
C LYS A 188 6.30 -16.03 -23.85
N LYS A 189 7.17 -15.01 -23.90
CA LYS A 189 7.82 -14.39 -22.72
C LYS A 189 7.11 -13.16 -22.15
N ASN A 190 5.91 -12.80 -22.64
CA ASN A 190 5.19 -11.61 -22.16
C ASN A 190 3.78 -11.98 -21.68
N ILE A 191 3.23 -11.16 -20.78
CA ILE A 191 1.86 -11.28 -20.27
C ILE A 191 0.93 -10.71 -21.33
N TYR A 192 -0.11 -11.45 -21.74
CA TYR A 192 -1.10 -10.97 -22.69
C TYR A 192 -2.52 -11.08 -22.12
N TYR A 193 -3.08 -9.95 -21.70
CA TYR A 193 -4.48 -9.86 -21.30
C TYR A 193 -5.44 -10.17 -22.45
N ASP A 194 -5.03 -9.93 -23.70
CA ASP A 194 -5.81 -10.33 -24.89
C ASP A 194 -6.01 -11.84 -24.97
N LEU A 195 -4.96 -12.64 -24.69
CA LEU A 195 -5.05 -14.09 -24.66
C LEU A 195 -5.93 -14.57 -23.51
N LEU A 196 -5.87 -13.91 -22.34
CA LEU A 196 -6.77 -14.19 -21.23
C LEU A 196 -8.23 -13.93 -21.64
N ASN A 197 -8.55 -12.77 -22.22
CA ASN A 197 -9.90 -12.44 -22.67
C ASN A 197 -10.40 -13.41 -23.76
N GLN A 198 -9.54 -13.78 -24.71
CA GLN A 198 -9.87 -14.78 -25.72
C GLN A 198 -10.19 -16.14 -25.08
N LEU A 199 -9.37 -16.59 -24.13
CA LEU A 199 -9.58 -17.85 -23.41
C LEU A 199 -10.87 -17.82 -22.58
N LEU A 200 -11.13 -16.73 -21.84
CA LEU A 200 -12.36 -16.55 -21.06
C LEU A 200 -13.61 -16.61 -21.95
N ARG A 201 -13.56 -16.00 -23.13
CA ARG A 201 -14.65 -16.07 -24.11
C ARG A 201 -14.89 -17.50 -24.61
N LEU A 202 -13.82 -18.23 -24.95
CA LEU A 202 -13.93 -19.62 -25.41
C LEU A 202 -14.49 -20.54 -24.32
N LEU A 203 -14.01 -20.40 -23.08
CA LEU A 203 -14.51 -21.16 -21.94
C LEU A 203 -15.95 -20.81 -21.58
N GLY A 204 -16.32 -19.53 -21.64
CA GLY A 204 -17.68 -19.07 -21.39
C GLY A 204 -18.71 -19.55 -22.42
N ALA A 205 -18.26 -19.93 -23.62
CA ALA A 205 -19.12 -20.50 -24.66
C ALA A 205 -19.35 -22.01 -24.50
N LEU A 206 -18.62 -22.68 -23.59
CA LEU A 206 -18.82 -24.10 -23.33
C LEU A 206 -20.15 -24.34 -22.59
N PRO A 207 -20.83 -25.48 -22.85
CA PRO A 207 -22.10 -25.78 -22.19
C PRO A 207 -21.94 -25.86 -20.68
N HIS A 208 -22.88 -25.29 -19.94
CA HIS A 208 -22.89 -25.35 -18.48
C HIS A 208 -23.11 -26.79 -18.01
N GLN A 209 -22.23 -27.27 -17.13
CA GLN A 209 -22.32 -28.60 -16.54
C GLN A 209 -22.42 -28.49 -15.02
N GLU A 210 -23.25 -29.30 -14.38
CA GLU A 210 -23.45 -29.23 -12.93
C GLU A 210 -22.27 -29.75 -12.09
N LYS A 211 -22.15 -29.14 -10.90
CA LYS A 211 -21.36 -29.45 -9.70
C LYS A 211 -21.52 -30.79 -9.05
N ALA A 212 -20.65 -31.76 -9.32
CA ALA A 212 -20.26 -32.72 -8.30
C ALA A 212 -19.94 -32.05 -6.95
N MET A 213 -20.87 -31.93 -5.98
CA MET A 213 -20.48 -31.41 -4.66
C MET A 213 -19.53 -32.41 -4.01
N ILE A 214 -18.30 -31.99 -3.73
CA ILE A 214 -17.29 -32.83 -3.10
C ILE A 214 -17.35 -32.61 -1.60
N GLU A 215 -17.58 -33.69 -0.86
CA GLU A 215 -17.49 -33.67 0.60
C GLU A 215 -16.02 -33.60 1.03
N LEU A 216 -15.67 -32.48 1.65
CA LEU A 216 -14.34 -32.18 2.19
C LEU A 216 -14.42 -32.29 3.72
N ASP A 217 -13.63 -33.18 4.32
CA ASP A 217 -13.54 -33.28 5.78
C ASP A 217 -12.56 -32.21 6.31
N PRO A 218 -13.02 -31.27 7.16
CA PRO A 218 -12.15 -30.25 7.76
C PRO A 218 -10.91 -30.81 8.46
N SER A 219 -10.97 -32.05 8.96
CA SER A 219 -9.83 -32.69 9.61
C SER A 219 -8.64 -32.89 8.66
N GLU A 220 -8.89 -33.05 7.35
CA GLU A 220 -7.86 -33.28 6.33
C GLU A 220 -7.03 -32.03 6.05
N PHE A 221 -7.52 -30.82 6.38
CA PHE A 221 -6.86 -29.55 6.06
C PHE A 221 -6.85 -28.55 7.23
N ARG A 222 -6.93 -29.06 8.47
CA ARG A 222 -6.94 -28.25 9.70
C ARG A 222 -5.76 -27.27 9.83
N HIS A 223 -4.60 -27.57 9.25
CA HIS A 223 -3.43 -26.67 9.27
C HIS A 223 -3.60 -25.44 8.38
N LEU A 224 -4.46 -25.52 7.36
CA LEU A 224 -4.77 -24.40 6.49
C LEU A 224 -5.96 -23.61 7.03
N GLN A 225 -6.89 -24.31 7.67
CA GLN A 225 -8.04 -23.74 8.38
C GLN A 225 -8.10 -24.32 9.79
N PRO A 226 -7.37 -23.71 10.74
CA PRO A 226 -7.41 -24.13 12.13
C PRO A 226 -8.85 -24.20 12.65
N PRO A 227 -9.20 -25.23 13.44
CA PRO A 227 -10.52 -25.33 14.04
C PRO A 227 -10.81 -24.07 14.85
N VAL A 228 -11.99 -23.50 14.61
CA VAL A 228 -12.44 -22.31 15.34
C VAL A 228 -12.84 -22.73 16.74
N VAL A 229 -12.27 -22.06 17.74
CA VAL A 229 -12.64 -22.22 19.15
C VAL A 229 -13.28 -20.90 19.58
N ASP A 230 -14.61 -20.90 19.70
CA ASP A 230 -15.35 -19.74 20.18
C ASP A 230 -15.17 -19.63 21.69
N ILE A 231 -14.46 -18.58 22.11
CA ILE A 231 -14.19 -18.25 23.51
C ILE A 231 -15.23 -17.23 23.97
N PRO A 232 -16.03 -17.52 25.02
CA PRO A 232 -17.00 -16.57 25.56
C PRO A 232 -16.35 -15.23 25.92
N ALA A 233 -17.11 -14.15 25.76
CA ALA A 233 -16.64 -12.82 26.13
C ALA A 233 -16.31 -12.77 27.63
N GLN A 234 -15.05 -12.53 27.97
CA GLN A 234 -14.55 -12.48 29.33
C GLN A 234 -13.48 -11.39 29.46
N LYS A 235 -13.66 -10.48 30.42
CA LYS A 235 -12.63 -9.49 30.79
C LYS A 235 -11.49 -10.17 31.53
N LEU A 236 -10.26 -9.66 31.38
CA LEU A 236 -9.08 -10.15 32.09
C LEU A 236 -9.08 -9.61 33.54
N ALA A 237 -9.95 -10.13 34.40
CA ALA A 237 -10.09 -9.70 35.79
C ALA A 237 -9.01 -10.33 36.71
N VAL A 238 -7.74 -10.12 36.41
CA VAL A 238 -6.60 -10.68 37.15
C VAL A 238 -5.83 -9.56 37.86
N THR A 239 -5.53 -9.78 39.14
CA THR A 239 -4.59 -8.94 39.88
C THR A 239 -3.18 -9.29 39.49
N VAL A 240 -2.42 -8.31 39.02
CA VAL A 240 -1.05 -8.51 38.51
C VAL A 240 -0.03 -7.72 39.33
N PRO A 241 1.24 -8.18 39.43
CA PRO A 241 2.29 -7.50 40.22
C PRO A 241 2.89 -6.30 39.48
N PHE A 242 2.14 -5.67 38.58
CA PHE A 242 2.62 -4.55 37.76
C PHE A 242 1.53 -3.50 37.51
N ARG A 243 1.96 -2.34 37.04
CA ARG A 243 1.11 -1.24 36.56
C ARG A 243 1.78 -0.58 35.36
N VAL A 244 0.99 -0.25 34.34
CA VAL A 244 1.44 0.57 33.21
C VAL A 244 0.68 1.89 33.18
N SER A 245 1.38 2.99 32.94
CA SER A 245 0.82 4.35 32.90
C SER A 245 1.54 5.26 31.92
N ASP A 246 0.88 6.35 31.52
CA ASP A 246 1.52 7.48 30.85
C ASP A 246 2.28 8.35 31.87
N ASP A 247 3.56 8.60 31.58
CA ASP A 247 4.49 9.45 32.33
C ASP A 247 5.05 10.54 31.40
N GLY A 248 4.20 11.54 31.11
CA GLY A 248 4.58 12.70 30.30
C GLY A 248 4.81 12.38 28.82
N GLY A 249 3.94 11.56 28.22
CA GLY A 249 4.05 11.09 26.84
C GLY A 249 5.05 9.93 26.68
N GLN A 250 5.47 9.31 27.79
CA GLN A 250 6.26 8.08 27.80
C GLN A 250 5.44 6.99 28.48
N ILE A 251 5.57 5.76 27.98
CA ILE A 251 5.04 4.58 28.65
C ILE A 251 5.93 4.32 29.87
N ARG A 252 5.32 4.12 31.04
CA ARG A 252 5.97 3.70 32.27
C ARG A 252 5.37 2.38 32.73
N LEU A 253 6.21 1.39 33.00
CA LEU A 253 5.85 0.12 33.63
C LEU A 253 6.54 0.03 35.00
N ASP A 254 5.75 -0.07 36.07
CA ASP A 254 6.19 -0.39 37.43
C ASP A 254 5.88 -1.88 37.70
N ILE A 255 6.85 -2.66 38.22
CA ILE A 255 6.71 -4.12 38.38
C ILE A 255 7.40 -4.62 39.66
N GLU A 256 6.76 -5.56 40.35
CA GLU A 256 7.33 -6.30 41.47
C GLU A 256 7.76 -7.71 41.02
N VAL A 257 9.04 -8.05 41.25
CA VAL A 257 9.60 -9.36 40.91
C VAL A 257 10.51 -9.82 42.05
N GLY A 258 10.18 -10.96 42.65
CA GLY A 258 10.96 -11.53 43.75
C GLY A 258 10.98 -10.68 45.02
N GLY A 259 9.93 -9.88 45.28
CA GLY A 259 9.83 -8.97 46.43
C GLY A 259 10.56 -7.63 46.25
N GLU A 260 11.20 -7.41 45.10
CA GLU A 260 11.83 -6.14 44.72
C GLU A 260 10.96 -5.39 43.71
N THR A 261 11.04 -4.05 43.69
CA THR A 261 10.20 -3.20 42.83
C THR A 261 11.05 -2.40 41.85
N PHE A 262 10.72 -2.51 40.57
CA PHE A 262 11.44 -1.90 39.45
C PHE A 262 10.51 -1.02 38.62
N PHE A 263 11.08 -0.09 37.86
CA PHE A 263 10.35 0.60 36.79
C PHE A 263 11.17 0.69 35.52
N ILE A 264 10.48 0.76 34.38
CA ILE A 264 11.05 1.02 33.06
C ILE A 264 10.20 2.07 32.37
N ARG A 265 10.83 2.99 31.64
CA ARG A 265 10.15 4.03 30.86
C ARG A 265 10.70 4.13 29.45
N GLY A 266 9.83 4.42 28.49
CA GLY A 266 10.19 4.51 27.08
C GLY A 266 9.05 5.01 26.21
N LYS A 267 9.34 5.26 24.93
CA LYS A 267 8.35 5.70 23.94
C LYS A 267 7.79 4.57 23.07
N GLU A 268 8.32 3.35 23.23
CA GLU A 268 8.01 2.21 22.38
C GLU A 268 7.82 0.98 23.27
N ASP A 269 6.62 0.40 23.22
CA ASP A 269 6.24 -0.77 24.00
C ASP A 269 7.12 -2.00 23.70
N PHE A 270 7.40 -2.29 22.44
CA PHE A 270 8.24 -3.43 22.05
C PHE A 270 9.66 -3.32 22.61
N ARG A 271 10.24 -2.11 22.60
CA ARG A 271 11.58 -1.86 23.16
C ARG A 271 11.59 -2.03 24.67
N MET A 272 10.53 -1.61 25.35
CA MET A 272 10.37 -1.84 26.78
C MET A 272 10.23 -3.33 27.09
N ALA A 273 9.41 -4.07 26.34
CA ALA A 273 9.25 -5.51 26.47
C ALA A 273 10.58 -6.27 26.25
N TYR A 274 11.35 -5.91 25.22
CA TYR A 274 12.67 -6.48 24.95
C TYR A 274 13.66 -6.23 26.11
N SER A 275 13.70 -4.99 26.60
CA SER A 275 14.60 -4.61 27.71
C SER A 275 14.22 -5.31 29.01
N LEU A 276 12.91 -5.46 29.27
CA LEU A 276 12.40 -6.21 30.41
C LEU A 276 12.78 -7.69 30.32
N MET A 277 12.63 -8.34 29.17
CA MET A 277 13.07 -9.73 28.96
C MET A 277 14.56 -9.90 29.31
N LYS A 278 15.43 -9.02 28.77
CA LYS A 278 16.88 -9.06 29.05
C LYS A 278 17.18 -8.87 30.53
N PHE A 279 16.51 -7.93 31.18
CA PHE A 279 16.65 -7.68 32.62
C PHE A 279 16.20 -8.87 33.47
N LEU A 280 15.05 -9.47 33.13
CA LEU A 280 14.50 -10.59 33.89
C LEU A 280 15.43 -11.81 33.81
N GLY A 281 15.93 -12.17 32.62
CA GLY A 281 16.81 -13.33 32.47
C GLY A 281 16.18 -14.58 33.11
N GLU A 282 16.83 -15.16 34.12
CA GLU A 282 16.30 -16.30 34.88
C GLU A 282 15.12 -15.93 35.80
N LYS A 283 15.00 -14.68 36.23
CA LYS A 283 13.87 -14.18 37.05
C LYS A 283 12.53 -14.22 36.31
N LYS A 284 12.51 -14.50 34.99
CA LYS A 284 11.27 -14.64 34.21
C LYS A 284 10.34 -15.72 34.78
N ALA A 285 10.89 -16.77 35.40
CA ALA A 285 10.10 -17.83 36.03
C ALA A 285 9.23 -17.35 37.22
N LEU A 286 9.43 -16.12 37.69
CA LEU A 286 8.63 -15.49 38.74
C LEU A 286 7.35 -14.85 38.20
N LEU A 287 7.18 -14.76 36.88
CA LEU A 287 5.96 -14.32 36.23
C LEU A 287 5.22 -15.53 35.66
N SER A 288 3.89 -15.54 35.81
CA SER A 288 3.06 -16.54 35.12
C SER A 288 2.93 -16.18 33.65
N PRO A 289 2.73 -17.15 32.74
CA PRO A 289 2.47 -16.86 31.32
C PRO A 289 1.33 -15.86 31.11
N LEU A 290 0.28 -15.92 31.94
CA LEU A 290 -0.83 -14.97 31.91
C LEU A 290 -0.38 -13.53 32.23
N ALA A 291 0.51 -13.35 33.21
CA ALA A 291 1.08 -12.06 33.52
C ALA A 291 1.96 -11.54 32.37
N GLU A 292 2.71 -12.41 31.70
CA GLU A 292 3.54 -12.04 30.54
C GLU A 292 2.68 -11.49 29.37
N PHE A 293 1.60 -12.18 29.01
CA PHE A 293 0.63 -11.66 28.02
C PHE A 293 0.03 -10.32 28.45
N ALA A 294 -0.35 -10.22 29.72
CA ALA A 294 -0.98 -9.03 30.27
C ALA A 294 -0.05 -7.81 30.27
N ILE A 295 1.26 -7.99 30.53
CA ILE A 295 2.27 -6.92 30.42
C ILE A 295 2.27 -6.38 28.98
N GLY A 296 2.34 -7.27 28.00
CA GLY A 296 2.30 -6.89 26.59
C GLY A 296 1.05 -6.08 26.22
N ALA A 297 -0.12 -6.57 26.63
CA ALA A 297 -1.40 -5.91 26.37
C ALA A 297 -1.48 -4.52 27.02
N GLU A 298 -1.01 -4.36 28.26
CA GLU A 298 -1.01 -3.08 28.97
C GLU A 298 0.01 -2.07 28.42
N LEU A 299 1.21 -2.53 28.03
CA LEU A 299 2.18 -1.67 27.33
C LEU A 299 1.58 -1.12 26.03
N ALA A 300 0.96 -1.98 25.24
CA ALA A 300 0.31 -1.59 23.99
C ALA A 300 -0.92 -0.68 24.21
N ARG A 301 -1.67 -0.88 25.30
CA ARG A 301 -2.78 0.00 25.68
C ARG A 301 -2.28 1.42 25.91
N VAL A 302 -1.29 1.60 26.78
CA VAL A 302 -0.76 2.94 27.11
C VAL A 302 -0.07 3.58 25.92
N ASP A 303 0.67 2.81 25.11
CA ASP A 303 1.23 3.30 23.85
C ASP A 303 0.12 3.85 22.93
N THR A 304 -0.99 3.11 22.81
CA THR A 304 -2.16 3.52 22.03
C THR A 304 -2.83 4.78 22.60
N GLU A 305 -2.97 4.89 23.92
CA GLU A 305 -3.49 6.07 24.61
C GLU A 305 -2.67 7.32 24.30
N ILE A 306 -1.35 7.24 24.46
CA ILE A 306 -0.40 8.33 24.20
C ILE A 306 -0.50 8.77 22.74
N LYS A 307 -0.45 7.83 21.80
CA LYS A 307 -0.42 8.12 20.36
C LYS A 307 -1.73 8.66 19.81
N ASN A 308 -2.87 8.28 20.38
CA ASN A 308 -4.19 8.70 19.91
C ASN A 308 -4.81 9.80 20.78
N GLY A 309 -4.19 10.19 21.89
CA GLY A 309 -4.75 11.15 22.84
C GLY A 309 -6.06 10.68 23.44
N ILE A 310 -6.18 9.39 23.74
CA ILE A 310 -7.38 8.75 24.30
C ILE A 310 -7.09 8.12 25.66
N SER A 311 -8.13 7.80 26.42
CA SER A 311 -8.03 7.02 27.66
C SER A 311 -8.87 5.75 27.54
N LEU A 312 -8.30 4.63 27.96
CA LEU A 312 -8.85 3.29 27.83
C LEU A 312 -8.88 2.61 29.22
N GLU A 313 -9.89 1.77 29.43
CA GLU A 313 -9.95 0.92 30.62
C GLU A 313 -8.76 -0.06 30.61
N PRO A 314 -8.00 -0.20 31.71
CA PRO A 314 -6.98 -1.24 31.83
C PRO A 314 -7.57 -2.64 31.60
N PHE A 315 -6.80 -3.49 30.92
CA PHE A 315 -7.14 -4.90 30.74
C PHE A 315 -7.09 -5.67 32.06
N VAL A 316 -6.22 -5.28 32.99
CA VAL A 316 -5.97 -5.94 34.28
C VAL A 316 -6.31 -5.07 35.48
N HIS A 317 -6.35 -5.67 36.67
CA HIS A 317 -6.36 -4.95 37.93
C HIS A 317 -4.92 -4.72 38.42
N PRO A 318 -4.36 -3.49 38.27
CA PRO A 318 -2.99 -3.24 38.66
C PRO A 318 -2.84 -3.30 40.19
N ALA A 319 -1.74 -3.88 40.67
CA ALA A 319 -1.34 -3.73 42.07
C ALA A 319 -0.91 -2.27 42.36
N SER A 320 -0.93 -1.88 43.63
CA SER A 320 -0.38 -0.61 44.12
C SER A 320 1.15 -0.62 44.16
N VAL A 321 1.80 -1.07 43.08
CA VAL A 321 3.25 -1.14 42.96
C VAL A 321 3.82 0.18 42.44
N VAL A 322 4.94 0.61 43.03
CA VAL A 322 5.73 1.76 42.57
C VAL A 322 7.18 1.32 42.53
N GLY A 323 7.76 1.29 41.34
CA GLY A 323 9.13 0.87 41.10
C GLY A 323 10.14 1.81 41.75
N LYS A 324 11.12 1.25 42.45
CA LYS A 324 12.19 1.99 43.11
C LYS A 324 13.47 2.05 42.28
N THR A 325 13.71 1.03 41.46
CA THR A 325 14.94 0.87 40.67
C THR A 325 14.63 0.92 39.18
N GLU A 326 15.30 1.80 38.44
CA GLU A 326 15.11 1.93 36.99
C GLU A 326 15.79 0.78 36.24
N ILE A 327 15.09 0.20 35.26
CA ILE A 327 15.65 -0.72 34.26
C ILE A 327 16.00 0.11 33.01
N CYS A 328 17.24 0.03 32.57
CA CYS A 328 17.71 0.73 31.38
C CYS A 328 17.10 0.13 30.10
N LEU A 329 16.81 0.98 29.11
CA LEU A 329 16.41 0.53 27.78
C LEU A 329 17.61 -0.02 27.00
N GLU A 330 17.43 -1.17 26.36
CA GLU A 330 18.40 -1.70 25.40
C GLU A 330 18.52 -0.75 24.19
N PRO A 331 19.72 -0.47 23.68
CA PRO A 331 19.92 0.44 22.54
C PRO A 331 19.46 -0.17 21.21
N ARG A 332 19.36 -1.50 21.12
CA ARG A 332 18.94 -2.25 19.93
C ARG A 332 18.03 -3.40 20.34
N VAL A 333 17.05 -3.70 19.51
CA VAL A 333 16.08 -4.77 19.74
C VAL A 333 16.06 -5.72 18.55
N ALA A 334 15.83 -7.00 18.80
CA ALA A 334 15.68 -8.01 17.76
C ALA A 334 14.81 -9.16 18.29
N LEU A 335 13.76 -9.52 17.57
CA LEU A 335 12.97 -10.72 17.87
C LEU A 335 13.56 -11.91 17.11
N LEU A 336 14.04 -12.92 17.83
CA LEU A 336 14.35 -14.21 17.22
C LEU A 336 13.03 -14.97 17.07
N THR A 337 12.59 -15.28 15.86
CA THR A 337 11.30 -15.97 15.66
C THR A 337 11.28 -17.34 16.34
N ASP A 338 10.19 -17.63 17.06
CA ASP A 338 9.87 -18.98 17.55
C ASP A 338 9.88 -19.98 16.39
N LYS A 339 10.58 -21.11 16.54
CA LYS A 339 10.78 -22.08 15.45
C LYS A 339 9.71 -23.16 15.40
N LYS A 340 8.82 -23.20 16.38
CA LYS A 340 7.73 -24.19 16.49
C LYS A 340 6.38 -23.57 16.17
N TYR A 341 6.12 -22.38 16.68
CA TYR A 341 4.81 -21.75 16.63
C TYR A 341 4.85 -20.35 16.05
N TYR A 342 3.78 -19.97 15.38
CA TYR A 342 3.55 -18.61 14.91
C TYR A 342 2.10 -18.21 15.18
N TYR A 343 1.91 -17.01 15.75
CA TYR A 343 0.60 -16.48 16.09
C TYR A 343 0.22 -15.37 15.12
N LYS A 344 -0.93 -15.52 14.48
CA LYS A 344 -1.56 -14.49 13.65
C LYS A 344 -2.74 -13.89 14.40
N VAL A 345 -2.68 -12.59 14.65
CA VAL A 345 -3.73 -11.82 15.31
C VAL A 345 -4.47 -10.98 14.27
N SER A 346 -5.79 -10.91 14.36
CA SER A 346 -6.62 -10.09 13.48
C SER A 346 -7.93 -9.68 14.14
N VAL A 347 -8.62 -8.70 13.53
CA VAL A 347 -9.99 -8.35 13.88
C VAL A 347 -10.90 -8.82 12.74
N ARG A 348 -11.85 -9.70 13.06
CA ARG A 348 -12.87 -10.24 12.14
C ARG A 348 -14.24 -9.62 12.44
N ASP A 349 -15.09 -9.55 11.41
CA ASP A 349 -16.51 -9.18 11.50
C ASP A 349 -16.78 -7.91 12.35
N GLN A 350 -15.87 -6.92 12.24
CA GLN A 350 -15.93 -5.62 12.91
C GLN A 350 -16.03 -5.62 14.44
N ALA A 351 -15.73 -6.72 15.13
CA ALA A 351 -15.70 -6.75 16.60
C ALA A 351 -15.03 -7.98 17.23
N ILE A 352 -14.68 -9.00 16.44
CA ILE A 352 -14.18 -10.28 16.99
C ILE A 352 -12.66 -10.31 16.87
N ILE A 353 -11.99 -10.51 18.00
CA ILE A 353 -10.56 -10.78 18.05
C ILE A 353 -10.36 -12.23 17.62
N SER A 354 -9.47 -12.45 16.64
CA SER A 354 -9.09 -13.78 16.15
C SER A 354 -7.59 -13.97 16.38
N VAL A 355 -7.24 -15.03 17.11
CA VAL A 355 -5.86 -15.44 17.39
C VAL A 355 -5.66 -16.85 16.86
N MET A 356 -4.99 -16.93 15.72
CA MET A 356 -4.65 -18.20 15.09
C MET A 356 -3.27 -18.65 15.51
N CYS A 357 -3.17 -19.84 16.10
CA CYS A 357 -1.89 -20.51 16.31
C CYS A 357 -1.63 -21.47 15.15
N LEU A 358 -0.50 -21.24 14.47
CA LEU A 358 0.03 -22.10 13.43
C LEU A 358 1.29 -22.78 13.96
N ALA A 359 1.49 -24.04 13.55
CA ALA A 359 2.70 -24.79 13.85
C ALA A 359 3.49 -25.07 12.56
N PHE A 360 4.82 -25.01 12.65
CA PHE A 360 5.68 -25.34 11.50
C PHE A 360 5.66 -26.85 11.19
N ASP A 361 5.40 -27.69 12.20
CA ASP A 361 5.12 -29.11 12.05
C ASP A 361 3.61 -29.34 11.83
N VAL A 362 3.26 -30.11 10.80
CA VAL A 362 1.87 -30.43 10.44
C VAL A 362 1.26 -31.53 11.32
N CYS A 363 2.01 -32.10 12.24
CA CYS A 363 1.48 -33.06 13.23
C CYS A 363 0.98 -32.36 14.49
N GLU A 364 1.44 -31.13 14.73
CA GLU A 364 1.10 -30.34 15.90
C GLU A 364 -0.34 -29.84 15.86
N GLU A 365 -0.95 -29.61 17.03
CA GLU A 365 -2.28 -29.01 17.07
C GLU A 365 -2.24 -27.58 16.52
N VAL A 366 -3.34 -27.09 15.95
CA VAL A 366 -3.54 -25.69 15.53
C VAL A 366 -4.97 -25.28 15.89
N PHE A 367 -5.21 -23.98 16.06
CA PHE A 367 -6.53 -23.46 16.44
C PHE A 367 -6.69 -21.99 16.02
N ASP A 368 -7.93 -21.53 15.90
CA ASP A 368 -8.33 -20.12 15.74
C ASP A 368 -9.24 -19.72 16.91
N LEU A 369 -8.66 -19.06 17.92
CA LEU A 369 -9.42 -18.57 19.07
C LEU A 369 -10.18 -17.33 18.67
N ARG A 370 -11.49 -17.30 18.91
CA ARG A 370 -12.33 -16.14 18.61
C ARG A 370 -13.07 -15.66 19.83
N SER A 371 -12.95 -14.37 20.13
CA SER A 371 -13.71 -13.75 21.21
C SER A 371 -13.99 -12.27 20.95
N PRO A 372 -15.13 -11.74 21.44
CA PRO A 372 -15.33 -10.30 21.52
C PRO A 372 -14.41 -9.60 22.55
N GLU A 373 -13.89 -10.34 23.53
CA GLU A 373 -13.07 -9.79 24.63
C GLU A 373 -11.78 -10.61 24.79
N PRO A 374 -10.63 -9.98 25.08
CA PRO A 374 -9.34 -10.67 25.04
C PRO A 374 -9.07 -11.56 26.27
N GLY A 375 -9.80 -11.40 27.38
CA GLY A 375 -9.46 -12.07 28.65
C GLY A 375 -9.55 -13.59 28.60
N GLY A 376 -10.58 -14.14 27.94
CA GLY A 376 -10.70 -15.58 27.74
C GLY A 376 -9.60 -16.14 26.82
N ILE A 377 -9.20 -15.36 25.81
CA ILE A 377 -8.09 -15.72 24.90
C ILE A 377 -6.78 -15.79 25.69
N PHE A 378 -6.48 -14.81 26.53
CA PHE A 378 -5.28 -14.82 27.36
C PHE A 378 -5.23 -15.99 28.34
N ALA A 379 -6.34 -16.28 29.02
CA ALA A 379 -6.43 -17.41 29.94
C ALA A 379 -6.15 -18.74 29.22
N TRP A 380 -6.76 -18.93 28.04
CA TRP A 380 -6.57 -20.14 27.24
C TRP A 380 -5.13 -20.27 26.75
N LEU A 381 -4.54 -19.20 26.20
CA LEU A 381 -3.14 -19.22 25.72
C LEU A 381 -2.15 -19.49 26.86
N ALA A 382 -2.39 -18.92 28.04
CA ALA A 382 -1.57 -19.13 29.22
C ALA A 382 -1.66 -20.57 29.76
N GLU A 383 -2.83 -21.20 29.65
CA GLU A 383 -3.03 -22.60 30.05
C GLU A 383 -2.29 -23.57 29.11
N GLN A 384 -2.37 -23.33 27.79
CA GLN A 384 -1.73 -24.20 26.81
C GLN A 384 -0.21 -23.99 26.68
N ASP A 385 0.26 -22.77 26.97
CA ASP A 385 1.67 -22.34 26.94
C ASP A 385 2.47 -22.87 25.72
N ARG A 386 1.88 -22.77 24.53
CA ARG A 386 2.49 -23.28 23.29
C ARG A 386 3.49 -22.29 22.71
N PHE A 387 4.64 -22.21 23.36
CA PHE A 387 5.83 -21.46 22.94
C PHE A 387 7.04 -22.38 23.03
N GLU A 388 8.03 -22.17 22.16
CA GLU A 388 9.33 -22.82 22.34
C GLU A 388 9.93 -22.38 23.69
N ALA A 389 10.51 -23.32 24.44
CA ALA A 389 11.24 -22.98 25.66
C ALA A 389 12.68 -22.55 25.29
N TYR A 390 12.90 -21.24 25.14
CA TYR A 390 14.22 -20.66 24.81
C TYR A 390 14.39 -19.27 25.43
N GLU A 391 15.45 -18.55 25.06
CA GLU A 391 15.81 -17.27 25.69
C GLU A 391 14.82 -16.12 25.47
N MET A 392 13.97 -16.15 24.42
CA MET A 392 13.00 -15.08 24.11
C MET A 392 11.53 -15.50 24.24
N ASP A 393 11.24 -16.61 24.90
CA ASP A 393 9.87 -17.11 25.11
C ASP A 393 8.94 -16.04 25.74
N ILE A 394 9.36 -15.40 26.83
CA ILE A 394 8.61 -14.32 27.50
C ILE A 394 8.40 -13.11 26.60
N LEU A 395 9.37 -12.78 25.75
CA LEU A 395 9.21 -11.70 24.77
C LEU A 395 8.16 -12.05 23.71
N HIS A 396 8.07 -13.31 23.28
CA HIS A 396 7.02 -13.75 22.37
C HIS A 396 5.64 -13.67 23.02
N ARG A 397 5.52 -14.07 24.29
CA ARG A 397 4.25 -13.92 25.02
C ARG A 397 3.86 -12.46 25.18
N MET A 398 4.80 -11.58 25.54
CA MET A 398 4.56 -10.13 25.60
C MET A 398 4.19 -9.55 24.24
N ASP A 399 4.86 -9.92 23.15
CA ASP A 399 4.53 -9.43 21.81
C ASP A 399 3.14 -9.90 21.36
N VAL A 400 2.83 -11.19 21.49
CA VAL A 400 1.48 -11.73 21.22
C VAL A 400 0.44 -11.01 22.09
N GLY A 401 0.73 -10.78 23.37
CA GLY A 401 -0.09 -10.00 24.28
C GLY A 401 -0.36 -8.58 23.78
N ALA A 402 0.68 -7.89 23.31
CA ALA A 402 0.60 -6.56 22.73
C ALA A 402 -0.27 -6.54 21.47
N GLN A 403 -0.08 -7.49 20.55
CA GLN A 403 -0.90 -7.59 19.33
C GLN A 403 -2.38 -7.85 19.65
N ILE A 404 -2.68 -8.74 20.60
CA ILE A 404 -4.06 -9.01 21.06
C ILE A 404 -4.65 -7.76 21.70
N GLY A 405 -3.90 -7.07 22.56
CA GLY A 405 -4.34 -5.81 23.18
C GLY A 405 -4.70 -4.75 22.16
N ARG A 406 -3.85 -4.51 21.16
CA ARG A 406 -4.13 -3.58 20.06
C ARG A 406 -5.35 -3.99 19.25
N ALA A 407 -5.47 -5.28 18.91
CA ALA A 407 -6.63 -5.81 18.18
C ALA A 407 -7.94 -5.62 18.97
N ALA A 408 -7.92 -5.85 20.28
CA ALA A 408 -9.07 -5.63 21.16
C ALA A 408 -9.48 -4.16 21.21
N ILE A 409 -8.52 -3.24 21.37
CA ILE A 409 -8.80 -1.79 21.35
C ILE A 409 -9.35 -1.39 19.97
N ALA A 410 -8.75 -1.88 18.89
CA ALA A 410 -9.20 -1.57 17.54
C ALA A 410 -10.64 -2.06 17.30
N ALA A 411 -10.96 -3.30 17.69
CA ALA A 411 -12.31 -3.84 17.61
C ALA A 411 -13.30 -2.97 18.41
N LYS A 412 -12.96 -2.59 19.63
CA LYS A 412 -13.80 -1.77 20.52
C LYS A 412 -14.04 -0.36 19.97
N LEU A 413 -13.03 0.26 19.36
CA LEU A 413 -13.11 1.63 18.83
C LEU A 413 -13.56 1.70 17.36
N GLY A 414 -13.72 0.56 16.68
CA GLY A 414 -13.97 0.51 15.23
C GLY A 414 -12.77 1.00 14.41
N TYR A 415 -11.55 0.81 14.91
CA TYR A 415 -10.31 1.18 14.23
C TYR A 415 -9.80 0.00 13.39
N ALA A 416 -8.94 0.29 12.42
CA ALA A 416 -8.19 -0.72 11.69
C ALA A 416 -6.99 -1.18 12.52
N PHE A 417 -6.78 -2.51 12.51
CA PHE A 417 -5.63 -3.17 13.12
C PHE A 417 -4.86 -3.93 12.04
N ILE A 418 -3.55 -3.83 12.09
CA ILE A 418 -2.62 -4.64 11.30
C ILE A 418 -1.56 -5.13 12.26
N GLN A 419 -1.37 -6.45 12.30
CA GLN A 419 -0.32 -7.05 13.09
C GLN A 419 1.05 -6.44 12.71
N ASP A 420 1.90 -6.25 13.72
CA ASP A 420 3.23 -5.65 13.62
C ASP A 420 3.23 -4.12 13.38
N PHE A 421 2.07 -3.50 13.16
CA PHE A 421 1.96 -2.05 13.20
C PHE A 421 1.80 -1.63 14.67
N SER A 422 2.68 -0.73 15.13
CA SER A 422 2.58 -0.20 16.49
C SER A 422 1.38 0.73 16.68
N ASN A 423 0.73 1.16 15.60
CA ASN A 423 -0.42 2.05 15.64
C ASN A 423 -1.67 1.33 15.12
N ILE A 424 -2.75 1.39 15.90
CA ILE A 424 -4.10 1.25 15.36
C ILE A 424 -4.53 2.60 14.80
N PHE A 425 -5.42 2.61 13.81
CA PHE A 425 -5.82 3.87 13.18
C PHE A 425 -7.27 3.85 12.75
N ARG A 426 -7.93 4.99 12.88
CA ARG A 426 -9.27 5.20 12.36
C ARG A 426 -9.20 5.31 10.84
N ILE A 427 -10.10 4.63 10.12
CA ILE A 427 -10.22 4.84 8.68
C ILE A 427 -10.70 6.28 8.45
N ASN A 428 -9.80 7.13 7.95
CA ASN A 428 -10.11 8.49 7.58
C ASN A 428 -10.99 8.49 6.32
N LYS A 429 -12.16 9.12 6.39
CA LYS A 429 -13.12 9.25 5.26
C LYS A 429 -13.53 10.70 5.00
N THR A 430 -12.92 11.66 5.69
CA THR A 430 -13.47 13.02 5.83
C THR A 430 -12.49 14.13 5.54
N GLU A 431 -11.19 13.90 5.67
CA GLU A 431 -10.18 14.94 5.53
C GLU A 431 -9.01 14.47 4.68
N LEU A 432 -8.60 15.27 3.71
CA LEU A 432 -7.36 15.06 2.98
C LEU A 432 -6.19 15.65 3.78
N PRO A 433 -5.28 14.83 4.34
CA PRO A 433 -4.16 15.33 5.14
C PRO A 433 -2.99 15.82 4.27
N LEU A 434 -2.17 16.71 4.83
CA LEU A 434 -0.81 16.97 4.38
C LEU A 434 0.17 16.11 5.20
N MET A 435 1.00 15.34 4.51
CA MET A 435 2.01 14.48 5.13
C MET A 435 3.40 14.90 4.67
N ILE A 436 4.32 15.05 5.62
CA ILE A 436 5.74 15.28 5.32
C ILE A 436 6.51 14.01 5.70
N ALA A 437 7.35 13.53 4.80
CA ALA A 437 8.23 12.39 5.01
C ALA A 437 9.65 12.77 4.60
N ASP A 438 10.59 12.78 5.53
CA ASP A 438 11.98 13.11 5.26
C ASP A 438 12.96 12.06 5.79
N GLY A 439 14.13 11.98 5.16
CA GLY A 439 15.10 10.91 5.40
C GLY A 439 16.34 11.02 4.52
N ASP A 440 17.44 10.35 4.90
CA ASP A 440 18.72 10.32 4.17
C ASP A 440 18.89 9.06 3.30
N SER A 441 17.80 8.29 3.11
CA SER A 441 17.74 7.15 2.19
C SER A 441 16.38 7.05 1.51
N PHE A 442 16.36 6.59 0.26
CA PHE A 442 15.13 6.42 -0.50
C PHE A 442 14.10 5.54 0.21
N LEU A 443 14.55 4.39 0.72
CA LEU A 443 13.66 3.41 1.33
C LEU A 443 12.98 3.95 2.59
N ASP A 444 13.71 4.67 3.43
CA ASP A 444 13.16 5.19 4.67
C ASP A 444 12.08 6.26 4.42
N VAL A 445 12.36 7.21 3.51
CA VAL A 445 11.39 8.23 3.07
C VAL A 445 10.16 7.55 2.47
N HIS A 446 10.36 6.58 1.58
CA HIS A 446 9.25 5.92 0.90
C HIS A 446 8.40 5.07 1.86
N LYS A 447 9.01 4.36 2.82
CA LYS A 447 8.28 3.64 3.88
C LYS A 447 7.49 4.59 4.75
N THR A 448 8.08 5.70 5.17
CA THR A 448 7.40 6.70 6.00
C THR A 448 6.20 7.29 5.26
N LEU A 449 6.38 7.63 3.98
CA LEU A 449 5.31 8.08 3.09
C LEU A 449 4.19 7.03 3.01
N LEU A 450 4.51 5.80 2.64
CA LEU A 450 3.51 4.74 2.46
C LEU A 450 2.80 4.43 3.77
N ARG A 451 3.51 4.40 4.90
CA ARG A 451 2.92 4.19 6.22
C ARG A 451 1.91 5.28 6.54
N LYS A 452 2.30 6.55 6.46
CA LYS A 452 1.41 7.68 6.74
C LYS A 452 0.20 7.68 5.80
N LEU A 453 0.43 7.51 4.50
CA LEU A 453 -0.65 7.46 3.51
C LEU A 453 -1.61 6.29 3.77
N TYR A 454 -1.07 5.15 4.19
CA TYR A 454 -1.86 3.99 4.52
C TYR A 454 -2.63 4.16 5.83
N THR A 455 -2.10 4.80 6.87
CA THR A 455 -2.77 4.91 8.18
C THR A 455 -3.64 6.16 8.33
N GLU A 456 -3.26 7.26 7.70
CA GLU A 456 -3.88 8.58 7.87
C GLU A 456 -4.58 9.07 6.60
N GLY A 457 -4.30 8.46 5.44
CA GLY A 457 -4.83 8.88 4.16
C GLY A 457 -6.35 8.77 4.06
N LEU A 458 -6.95 9.72 3.34
CA LEU A 458 -8.37 9.73 3.02
C LEU A 458 -8.74 8.49 2.22
N THR A 459 -9.62 7.66 2.76
CA THR A 459 -10.14 6.45 2.11
C THR A 459 -11.45 6.78 1.39
N GLU A 460 -11.44 6.65 0.07
CA GLU A 460 -12.62 6.83 -0.78
C GLU A 460 -12.57 5.91 -2.00
N GLU A 461 -13.70 5.77 -2.71
CA GLU A 461 -13.74 5.07 -3.99
C GLU A 461 -12.97 5.89 -5.03
N HIS A 462 -12.06 5.25 -5.74
CA HIS A 462 -11.33 5.89 -6.83
C HIS A 462 -12.32 6.24 -7.94
N GLY A 463 -12.12 7.38 -8.64
CA GLY A 463 -13.04 7.79 -9.72
C GLY A 463 -13.27 6.74 -10.79
N ASP A 464 -12.24 5.93 -11.00
CA ASP A 464 -12.31 4.68 -11.75
C ASP A 464 -12.75 3.56 -10.81
N LYS A 465 -14.02 3.15 -10.88
CA LYS A 465 -14.58 2.09 -10.04
C LYS A 465 -13.79 0.79 -10.10
N GLN A 466 -13.14 0.52 -11.23
CA GLN A 466 -12.31 -0.68 -11.41
C GLN A 466 -11.08 -0.66 -10.49
N LYS A 467 -10.59 0.53 -10.12
CA LYS A 467 -9.45 0.67 -9.18
C LYS A 467 -9.85 0.51 -7.72
N GLY A 468 -11.16 0.42 -7.42
CA GLY A 468 -11.68 0.17 -6.09
C GLY A 468 -11.41 1.33 -5.12
N LEU A 469 -11.12 1.00 -3.86
CA LEU A 469 -10.79 2.00 -2.85
C LEU A 469 -9.34 2.49 -2.98
N ALA A 470 -9.14 3.78 -2.77
CA ALA A 470 -7.82 4.39 -2.67
C ALA A 470 -7.64 5.05 -1.30
N ARG A 471 -6.40 5.09 -0.81
CA ARG A 471 -5.98 5.97 0.29
C ARG A 471 -5.15 7.10 -0.27
N SER A 472 -5.64 8.32 -0.10
CA SER A 472 -5.09 9.52 -0.74
C SER A 472 -4.63 10.57 0.28
N GLY A 473 -3.62 11.35 -0.10
CA GLY A 473 -3.08 12.44 0.71
C GLY A 473 -2.24 13.41 -0.13
N ILE A 474 -2.03 14.61 0.41
CA ILE A 474 -1.00 15.52 -0.11
C ILE A 474 0.30 15.13 0.57
N VAL A 475 1.35 14.85 -0.19
CA VAL A 475 2.62 14.40 0.38
C VAL A 475 3.76 15.28 -0.08
N LEU A 476 4.57 15.78 0.87
CA LEU A 476 5.89 16.33 0.60
C LEU A 476 6.95 15.36 1.11
N ALA A 477 7.61 14.66 0.19
CA ALA A 477 8.76 13.81 0.52
C ALA A 477 10.06 14.61 0.37
N VAL A 478 11.01 14.43 1.30
CA VAL A 478 12.29 15.15 1.31
C VAL A 478 13.44 14.17 1.44
N TYR A 479 14.27 14.08 0.41
CA TYR A 479 15.47 13.26 0.39
C TYR A 479 16.66 14.15 0.75
N ARG A 480 17.12 14.01 1.99
CA ARG A 480 18.23 14.79 2.55
C ARG A 480 19.53 14.36 1.91
N ASN A 481 20.28 15.32 1.34
CA ASN A 481 21.43 15.05 0.48
C ASN A 481 21.08 14.04 -0.62
N ALA A 482 20.46 14.54 -1.69
CA ALA A 482 19.88 13.73 -2.75
C ALA A 482 20.86 12.71 -3.36
N GLU A 483 22.15 13.05 -3.46
CA GLU A 483 23.19 12.15 -3.98
C GLU A 483 23.36 10.90 -3.12
N LYS A 484 23.34 11.03 -1.79
CA LYS A 484 23.38 9.89 -0.88
C LYS A 484 22.02 9.19 -0.81
N ALA A 485 20.94 9.94 -0.65
CA ALA A 485 19.62 9.38 -0.45
C ALA A 485 19.10 8.61 -1.68
N LEU A 486 19.47 9.05 -2.88
CA LEU A 486 19.08 8.48 -4.18
C LEU A 486 20.26 7.79 -4.89
N GLU A 487 21.28 7.37 -4.14
CA GLU A 487 22.42 6.63 -4.69
C GLU A 487 21.97 5.31 -5.33
N ARG A 488 21.07 4.58 -4.66
CA ARG A 488 20.66 3.23 -5.05
C ARG A 488 19.16 3.00 -4.88
N LEU A 489 18.52 2.50 -5.94
CA LEU A 489 17.18 1.90 -5.87
C LEU A 489 17.31 0.46 -5.32
N PRO A 490 16.64 0.10 -4.20
CA PRO A 490 16.75 -1.25 -3.64
C PRO A 490 16.29 -2.34 -4.61
N SER A 491 17.01 -3.46 -4.67
CA SER A 491 16.80 -4.51 -5.67
C SER A 491 15.41 -5.16 -5.65
N PHE A 492 14.69 -5.09 -4.53
CA PHE A 492 13.32 -5.60 -4.44
C PHE A 492 12.28 -4.75 -5.20
N TYR A 493 12.67 -3.55 -5.69
CA TYR A 493 11.85 -2.74 -6.61
C TYR A 493 11.95 -3.18 -8.08
N LYS A 494 12.81 -4.14 -8.41
CA LYS A 494 12.97 -4.64 -9.78
C LYS A 494 11.64 -5.03 -10.41
N GLN A 495 11.49 -4.78 -11.71
CA GLN A 495 10.34 -5.16 -12.51
C GLN A 495 10.75 -6.15 -13.58
N GLY A 496 10.13 -7.32 -13.61
CA GLY A 496 10.49 -8.37 -14.56
C GLY A 496 11.96 -8.80 -14.42
N GLU A 497 12.65 -8.88 -15.55
CA GLU A 497 14.08 -9.23 -15.61
C GLU A 497 15.01 -8.02 -15.47
N GLN A 498 14.48 -6.80 -15.58
CA GLN A 498 15.30 -5.60 -15.52
C GLN A 498 15.82 -5.42 -14.10
N SER A 499 17.14 -5.31 -13.98
CA SER A 499 17.77 -4.82 -12.76
C SER A 499 17.31 -3.40 -12.46
N THR A 500 17.38 -3.00 -11.20
CA THR A 500 17.02 -1.63 -10.80
C THR A 500 17.88 -0.57 -11.46
N ASP A 501 19.12 -0.90 -11.82
CA ASP A 501 20.04 0.02 -12.51
C ASP A 501 19.70 0.15 -14.00
N GLU A 502 19.30 -0.95 -14.66
CA GLU A 502 18.75 -0.91 -16.02
C GLU A 502 17.43 -0.13 -16.05
N MET A 503 16.54 -0.34 -15.09
CA MET A 503 15.29 0.45 -14.98
C MET A 503 15.59 1.94 -14.89
N ARG A 504 16.52 2.35 -14.01
CA ARG A 504 16.94 3.75 -13.87
C ARG A 504 17.52 4.30 -15.16
N THR A 505 18.39 3.54 -15.82
CA THR A 505 19.03 3.95 -17.08
C THR A 505 18.01 4.15 -18.18
N ASN A 506 17.13 3.16 -18.39
CA ASN A 506 16.08 3.22 -19.41
C ASN A 506 15.11 4.38 -19.16
N TYR A 507 14.70 4.59 -17.90
CA TYR A 507 13.77 5.66 -17.57
C TYR A 507 14.41 7.05 -17.70
N LYS A 508 15.69 7.19 -17.30
CA LYS A 508 16.49 8.40 -17.57
C LYS A 508 16.54 8.73 -19.06
N GLU A 509 16.79 7.73 -19.91
CA GLU A 509 16.80 7.92 -21.37
C GLU A 509 15.43 8.42 -21.87
N GLN A 510 14.33 7.80 -21.42
CA GLN A 510 12.98 8.24 -21.76
C GLN A 510 12.70 9.69 -21.34
N LEU A 511 13.16 10.10 -20.16
CA LEU A 511 13.02 11.48 -19.67
C LEU A 511 13.88 12.49 -20.46
N LEU A 512 14.91 12.05 -21.17
CA LEU A 512 15.77 12.92 -21.97
C LEU A 512 15.43 12.93 -23.47
N ARG A 513 14.50 12.08 -23.92
CA ARG A 513 14.02 12.05 -25.31
C ARG A 513 13.37 13.37 -25.72
N PHE A 514 13.49 13.69 -27.01
CA PHE A 514 12.85 14.87 -27.62
C PHE A 514 11.49 14.53 -28.24
N ASP A 515 11.18 13.25 -28.38
CA ASP A 515 9.98 12.69 -29.00
C ASP A 515 9.13 11.92 -27.96
N HIS A 516 7.98 11.43 -28.41
CA HIS A 516 7.11 10.59 -27.59
C HIS A 516 6.44 9.50 -28.41
N ASP A 517 6.14 8.40 -27.72
CA ASP A 517 5.27 7.34 -28.20
C ASP A 517 3.94 7.48 -27.41
N GLY A 518 2.81 7.71 -28.09
CA GLY A 518 1.50 7.96 -27.45
C GLY A 518 1.13 9.45 -27.39
N ASP A 519 0.44 9.89 -26.33
CA ASP A 519 -0.08 11.27 -26.22
C ASP A 519 0.99 12.30 -25.80
N TYR A 520 1.95 11.89 -24.96
CA TYR A 520 3.09 12.72 -24.56
C TYR A 520 4.20 11.85 -23.94
N SER A 521 5.41 12.41 -23.84
CA SER A 521 6.47 11.92 -22.96
C SER A 521 6.96 13.08 -22.08
N TYR A 522 7.48 12.78 -20.89
CA TYR A 522 8.04 13.85 -20.03
C TYR A 522 9.29 14.50 -20.65
N GLY A 523 10.05 13.73 -21.44
CA GLY A 523 11.17 14.26 -22.21
C GLY A 523 10.70 15.28 -23.24
N GLU A 524 9.76 14.93 -24.10
CA GLU A 524 9.24 15.86 -25.11
C GLU A 524 8.64 17.13 -24.47
N ARG A 525 7.86 16.98 -23.38
CA ARG A 525 7.30 18.12 -22.62
C ARG A 525 8.39 19.04 -22.05
N THR A 526 9.53 18.49 -21.68
CA THR A 526 10.66 19.26 -21.13
C THR A 526 11.53 19.90 -22.21
N ARG A 527 11.74 19.19 -23.33
CA ARG A 527 12.78 19.50 -24.30
C ARG A 527 12.27 20.22 -25.56
N VAL A 528 10.99 20.04 -25.92
CA VAL A 528 10.46 20.47 -27.24
C VAL A 528 9.08 21.13 -27.18
N HIS A 529 8.15 20.64 -26.36
CA HIS A 529 6.73 21.06 -26.38
C HIS A 529 6.53 22.58 -26.41
N PHE A 530 7.32 23.31 -25.61
CA PHE A 530 7.24 24.78 -25.51
C PHE A 530 8.10 25.53 -26.55
N GLY A 531 8.61 24.83 -27.56
CA GLY A 531 9.43 25.37 -28.65
C GLY A 531 10.92 25.50 -28.34
N PHE A 532 11.39 25.03 -27.18
CA PHE A 532 12.79 25.07 -26.78
C PHE A 532 13.13 24.05 -25.69
N ASP A 533 14.43 23.81 -25.52
CA ASP A 533 14.96 22.94 -24.47
C ASP A 533 15.06 23.67 -23.13
N GLN A 534 14.22 23.31 -22.17
CA GLN A 534 14.16 23.96 -20.86
C GLN A 534 15.38 23.67 -19.97
N LEU A 535 16.11 22.57 -20.17
CA LEU A 535 17.25 22.20 -19.32
C LEU A 535 18.44 23.17 -19.49
N PRO A 536 18.98 23.42 -20.71
CA PRO A 536 20.00 24.44 -20.91
C PRO A 536 19.53 25.84 -20.50
N LYS A 537 18.27 26.20 -20.77
CA LYS A 537 17.72 27.51 -20.38
C LYS A 537 17.64 27.71 -18.88
N THR A 538 17.33 26.65 -18.13
CA THR A 538 17.38 26.67 -16.67
C THR A 538 18.81 26.88 -16.17
N ILE A 539 19.80 26.19 -16.75
CA ILE A 539 21.22 26.37 -16.40
C ILE A 539 21.67 27.81 -16.70
N GLU A 540 21.33 28.36 -17.87
CA GLU A 540 21.63 29.74 -18.24
C GLU A 540 21.03 30.74 -17.24
N ALA A 541 19.75 30.57 -16.89
CA ALA A 541 19.06 31.45 -15.93
C ALA A 541 19.72 31.40 -14.55
N LEU A 542 20.01 30.20 -14.03
CA LEU A 542 20.62 30.03 -12.71
C LEU A 542 22.07 30.50 -12.65
N LYS A 543 22.83 30.46 -13.77
CA LYS A 543 24.15 31.11 -13.85
C LYS A 543 24.06 32.62 -13.78
N ARG A 544 23.02 33.20 -14.38
CA ARG A 544 22.80 34.65 -14.42
C ARG A 544 22.38 35.19 -13.05
N ASP A 545 21.48 34.52 -12.34
CA ASP A 545 21.06 34.90 -10.99
C ASP A 545 20.96 33.65 -10.08
N PRO A 546 22.05 33.27 -9.38
CA PRO A 546 22.04 32.12 -8.51
C PRO A 546 21.22 32.34 -7.22
N GLY A 547 20.76 33.56 -6.94
CA GLY A 547 19.97 33.89 -5.75
C GLY A 547 18.47 33.65 -5.90
N ARG A 548 18.02 33.06 -7.01
CA ARG A 548 16.62 32.80 -7.32
C ARG A 548 16.43 31.41 -7.89
N ALA A 549 15.35 30.75 -7.50
CA ALA A 549 14.96 29.48 -8.10
C ALA A 549 14.56 29.66 -9.57
N ALA A 550 14.71 28.62 -10.38
CA ALA A 550 14.22 28.56 -11.76
C ALA A 550 13.25 27.39 -11.96
N VAL A 551 12.22 27.55 -12.80
CA VAL A 551 11.18 26.53 -13.06
C VAL A 551 11.27 25.91 -14.45
N ILE A 552 11.00 24.60 -14.50
CA ILE A 552 10.69 23.82 -15.69
C ILE A 552 9.21 23.45 -15.64
N GLN A 553 8.51 23.59 -16.77
CA GLN A 553 7.10 23.29 -16.93
C GLN A 553 6.93 22.06 -17.85
N ARG A 554 6.03 21.15 -17.48
CA ARG A 554 5.60 20.03 -18.33
C ARG A 554 4.10 20.05 -18.60
N TYR A 555 3.32 20.52 -17.63
CA TYR A 555 1.88 20.70 -17.77
C TYR A 555 1.57 22.03 -18.45
N ASP A 556 0.76 22.02 -19.49
CA ASP A 556 0.34 23.17 -20.27
C ASP A 556 -1.15 23.47 -20.03
N PRO A 557 -1.50 24.49 -19.21
CA PRO A 557 -2.89 24.82 -18.93
C PRO A 557 -3.74 25.19 -20.15
N ALA A 558 -3.12 25.55 -21.27
CA ALA A 558 -3.82 25.90 -22.51
C ALA A 558 -4.18 24.65 -23.34
N VAL A 559 -3.46 23.55 -23.16
CA VAL A 559 -3.63 22.32 -23.96
C VAL A 559 -4.16 21.17 -23.11
N ASP A 560 -3.57 20.95 -21.95
CA ASP A 560 -3.97 19.93 -20.99
C ASP A 560 -5.32 20.35 -20.35
N MET A 561 -6.16 19.40 -19.91
CA MET A 561 -7.59 19.59 -19.61
C MET A 561 -8.49 19.78 -20.84
N GLY A 562 -8.22 19.05 -21.93
CA GLY A 562 -9.07 19.02 -23.12
C GLY A 562 -10.09 17.88 -23.10
N SER A 563 -11.20 18.08 -23.81
CA SER A 563 -12.12 17.00 -24.20
C SER A 563 -12.41 17.08 -25.69
N PHE A 564 -12.56 15.94 -26.34
CA PHE A 564 -12.90 15.82 -27.76
C PHE A 564 -13.85 14.65 -27.98
N LEU A 565 -14.59 14.68 -29.08
CA LEU A 565 -15.40 13.52 -29.47
C LEU A 565 -14.51 12.57 -30.27
N ASP A 566 -14.40 11.33 -29.82
CA ASP A 566 -13.72 10.29 -30.56
C ASP A 566 -14.56 9.97 -31.82
N PRO A 567 -14.00 10.15 -33.03
CA PRO A 567 -14.72 9.87 -34.27
C PRO A 567 -15.17 8.42 -34.40
N ALA A 568 -14.48 7.46 -33.77
CA ALA A 568 -14.77 6.04 -33.91
C ALA A 568 -15.92 5.60 -32.99
N SER A 569 -15.88 5.97 -31.72
CA SER A 569 -16.92 5.60 -30.75
C SER A 569 -18.08 6.60 -30.68
N GLY A 570 -17.89 7.83 -31.15
CA GLY A 570 -18.80 8.97 -30.89
C GLY A 570 -18.81 9.40 -29.42
N GLY A 571 -18.02 8.73 -28.56
CA GLY A 571 -17.90 9.03 -27.14
C GLY A 571 -17.02 10.25 -26.89
N ARG A 572 -17.19 10.88 -25.72
CA ARG A 572 -16.31 11.96 -25.29
C ARG A 572 -15.04 11.37 -24.67
N THR A 573 -13.90 11.70 -25.26
CA THR A 573 -12.55 11.35 -24.80
C THR A 573 -11.91 12.59 -24.19
N TYR A 574 -11.02 12.38 -23.23
CA TYR A 574 -10.33 13.44 -22.51
C TYR A 574 -8.83 13.31 -22.73
N THR A 575 -8.10 14.43 -22.67
CA THR A 575 -6.65 14.43 -22.77
C THR A 575 -6.00 13.58 -21.67
N HIS A 576 -4.92 12.89 -22.04
CA HIS A 576 -4.00 12.28 -21.08
C HIS A 576 -3.00 13.34 -20.64
N ASP A 577 -3.20 13.92 -19.45
CA ASP A 577 -2.34 15.03 -18.99
C ASP A 577 -1.09 14.54 -18.23
N PRO A 578 0.04 15.26 -18.28
CA PRO A 578 1.27 14.97 -17.51
C PRO A 578 1.04 14.86 -16.00
N CYS A 579 1.39 13.74 -15.36
CA CYS A 579 1.32 13.64 -13.89
C CYS A 579 2.43 14.44 -13.19
N LEU A 580 3.65 14.39 -13.72
CA LEU A 580 4.76 15.26 -13.30
C LEU A 580 4.62 16.62 -13.98
N ALA A 581 4.30 17.66 -13.21
CA ALA A 581 3.83 18.93 -13.76
C ALA A 581 4.93 20.00 -13.84
N TYR A 582 5.74 20.15 -12.78
CA TYR A 582 6.77 21.20 -12.69
C TYR A 582 7.99 20.71 -11.90
N ASP A 583 9.15 21.32 -12.18
CA ASP A 583 10.37 21.21 -11.38
C ASP A 583 10.90 22.61 -11.05
N LEU A 584 11.40 22.83 -9.84
CA LEU A 584 12.07 24.05 -9.44
C LEU A 584 13.47 23.73 -8.94
N PHE A 585 14.45 24.53 -9.35
CA PHE A 585 15.86 24.34 -9.01
C PHE A 585 16.36 25.54 -8.23
N ILE A 586 16.99 25.30 -7.08
CA ILE A 586 17.29 26.31 -6.05
C ILE A 586 18.78 26.24 -5.70
N PRO A 587 19.63 27.07 -6.31
CA PRO A 587 21.02 27.19 -5.89
C PRO A 587 21.09 27.87 -4.52
N LYS A 588 21.71 27.21 -3.54
CA LYS A 588 21.90 27.78 -2.20
C LYS A 588 23.13 27.18 -1.55
N GLN A 589 23.97 28.02 -0.96
CA GLN A 589 25.17 27.60 -0.20
C GLN A 589 26.07 26.61 -0.96
N GLY A 590 26.29 26.84 -2.26
CA GLY A 590 27.12 25.97 -3.10
C GLY A 590 26.49 24.61 -3.45
N LYS A 591 25.23 24.38 -3.08
CA LYS A 591 24.46 23.17 -3.40
C LYS A 591 23.28 23.51 -4.32
N LEU A 592 22.83 22.52 -5.09
CA LEU A 592 21.58 22.58 -5.84
C LEU A 592 20.50 21.78 -5.11
N HIS A 593 19.50 22.47 -4.56
CA HIS A 593 18.27 21.83 -4.09
C HIS A 593 17.26 21.79 -5.24
N SER A 594 16.32 20.84 -5.22
CA SER A 594 15.30 20.71 -6.26
C SER A 594 13.92 20.40 -5.67
N PHE A 595 12.86 21.01 -6.22
CA PHE A 595 11.47 20.82 -5.78
C PHE A 595 10.61 20.38 -6.97
N HIS A 596 10.13 19.16 -6.91
CA HIS A 596 9.40 18.50 -7.99
C HIS A 596 7.92 18.38 -7.63
N ILE A 597 7.03 18.60 -8.60
CA ILE A 597 5.59 18.61 -8.36
C ILE A 597 4.89 17.59 -9.25
N ALA A 598 4.20 16.64 -8.61
CA ALA A 598 3.23 15.75 -9.25
C ALA A 598 1.80 16.16 -8.86
N ARG A 599 0.93 16.34 -9.86
CA ARG A 599 -0.50 16.62 -9.64
C ARG A 599 -1.25 15.39 -9.10
N ALA A 600 -0.80 14.20 -9.48
CA ALA A 600 -1.21 12.92 -8.91
C ALA A 600 -0.07 11.91 -9.04
N HIS A 601 0.03 11.02 -8.05
CA HIS A 601 1.15 10.11 -7.95
C HIS A 601 0.70 8.76 -7.38
N ASN A 602 0.89 7.69 -8.16
CA ASN A 602 0.78 6.34 -7.64
C ASN A 602 1.96 6.09 -6.71
N ALA A 603 1.70 6.11 -5.41
CA ALA A 603 2.72 6.11 -4.38
C ALA A 603 3.51 4.80 -4.34
N VAL A 604 2.97 3.70 -4.84
CA VAL A 604 3.56 2.37 -4.68
C VAL A 604 4.40 1.96 -5.89
N ASN A 605 3.85 2.15 -7.09
CA ASN A 605 4.39 1.58 -8.31
C ASN A 605 5.18 2.60 -9.14
N ALA A 606 4.58 3.76 -9.45
CA ALA A 606 5.20 4.77 -10.30
C ALA A 606 6.20 5.64 -9.54
N TYR A 607 5.98 5.81 -8.24
CA TYR A 607 6.76 6.70 -7.39
C TYR A 607 8.28 6.44 -7.44
N PRO A 608 8.80 5.20 -7.27
CA PRO A 608 10.23 4.96 -7.33
C PRO A 608 10.87 5.41 -8.65
N GLU A 609 10.32 5.03 -9.80
CA GLU A 609 10.87 5.39 -11.11
C GLU A 609 10.88 6.89 -11.33
N ASN A 610 9.80 7.59 -10.96
CA ASN A 610 9.73 9.04 -11.09
C ASN A 610 10.81 9.75 -10.27
N ILE A 611 11.04 9.36 -9.02
CA ILE A 611 12.06 9.99 -8.16
C ILE A 611 13.46 9.83 -8.75
N PHE A 612 13.84 8.58 -9.08
CA PHE A 612 15.17 8.31 -9.62
C PHE A 612 15.34 8.90 -11.02
N GLY A 613 14.31 8.84 -11.87
CA GLY A 613 14.32 9.44 -13.19
C GLY A 613 14.55 10.96 -13.15
N LEU A 614 13.76 11.68 -12.36
CA LEU A 614 13.90 13.13 -12.20
C LEU A 614 15.30 13.50 -11.68
N HIS A 615 15.80 12.75 -10.70
CA HIS A 615 17.14 12.95 -10.16
C HIS A 615 18.23 12.72 -11.24
N ASP A 616 18.20 11.55 -11.89
CA ASP A 616 19.27 11.09 -12.79
C ASP A 616 19.26 11.83 -14.14
N ALA A 617 18.08 12.26 -14.62
CA ALA A 617 17.91 12.97 -15.89
C ALA A 617 18.04 14.48 -15.74
N TYR A 618 17.34 15.09 -14.77
CA TYR A 618 17.19 16.55 -14.73
C TYR A 618 18.04 17.20 -13.64
N VAL A 619 17.94 16.73 -12.39
CA VAL A 619 18.71 17.31 -11.26
C VAL A 619 20.20 17.19 -11.53
N LEU A 620 20.67 16.00 -11.91
CA LEU A 620 22.07 15.77 -12.23
C LEU A 620 22.57 16.63 -13.40
N ALA A 621 21.75 16.80 -14.45
CA ALA A 621 22.10 17.63 -15.59
C ALA A 621 22.25 19.11 -15.21
N VAL A 622 21.28 19.68 -14.49
CA VAL A 622 21.31 21.07 -14.03
C VAL A 622 22.45 21.28 -13.03
N ARG A 623 22.62 20.37 -12.05
CA ARG A 623 23.70 20.41 -11.05
C ARG A 623 25.08 20.44 -11.69
N THR A 624 25.32 19.54 -12.64
CA THR A 624 26.58 19.45 -13.38
C THR A 624 26.82 20.69 -14.22
N GLY A 625 25.78 21.20 -14.90
CA GLY A 625 25.86 22.43 -15.69
C GLY A 625 26.21 23.67 -14.88
N LEU A 626 25.89 23.68 -13.58
CA LEU A 626 26.20 24.77 -12.64
C LEU A 626 27.49 24.56 -11.83
N GLY A 627 28.02 23.33 -11.78
CA GLY A 627 29.18 23.00 -10.95
C GLY A 627 28.91 23.07 -9.44
N LEU A 628 27.68 22.73 -9.02
CA LEU A 628 27.26 22.77 -7.60
C LEU A 628 27.26 21.37 -6.96
N GLY A 629 27.33 21.31 -5.63
CA GLY A 629 27.14 20.08 -4.86
C GLY A 629 25.68 19.63 -4.80
N ALA A 630 25.43 18.42 -4.30
CA ALA A 630 24.08 17.93 -4.03
C ALA A 630 23.44 18.68 -2.84
N GLY A 631 22.25 19.23 -3.07
CA GLY A 631 21.34 19.65 -2.01
C GLY A 631 20.26 18.58 -1.75
N ASP A 632 19.15 19.05 -1.21
CA ASP A 632 17.98 18.21 -0.92
C ASP A 632 17.04 18.13 -2.13
N PHE A 633 16.42 16.98 -2.30
CA PHE A 633 15.40 16.73 -3.31
C PHE A 633 14.03 16.67 -2.63
N TYR A 634 13.11 17.53 -3.05
CA TYR A 634 11.74 17.58 -2.56
C TYR A 634 10.79 17.04 -3.64
N MET A 635 9.87 16.15 -3.27
CA MET A 635 8.78 15.70 -4.11
C MET A 635 7.43 16.03 -3.49
N LEU A 636 6.74 17.02 -4.05
CA LEU A 636 5.35 17.31 -3.72
C LEU A 636 4.42 16.49 -4.62
N SER A 637 3.70 15.55 -4.03
CA SER A 637 2.58 14.85 -4.65
C SER A 637 1.28 15.44 -4.13
N SER A 638 0.63 16.30 -4.92
CA SER A 638 -0.64 16.94 -4.57
C SER A 638 -1.79 15.94 -4.38
N ARG A 639 -1.66 14.77 -5.00
CA ARG A 639 -2.50 13.60 -4.73
C ARG A 639 -1.68 12.32 -4.82
N ALA A 640 -0.99 11.95 -3.76
CA ALA A 640 -0.40 10.62 -3.64
C ALA A 640 -1.50 9.61 -3.29
N ASN A 641 -1.49 8.43 -3.89
CA ASN A 641 -2.45 7.38 -3.56
C ASN A 641 -1.85 5.97 -3.46
N ILE A 642 -2.49 5.14 -2.63
CA ILE A 642 -2.36 3.68 -2.60
C ILE A 642 -3.70 3.11 -3.06
N LEU A 643 -3.71 2.40 -4.18
CA LEU A 643 -4.90 1.68 -4.66
C LEU A 643 -5.03 0.38 -3.88
N LEU A 644 -5.95 0.32 -2.91
CA LEU A 644 -6.03 -0.80 -1.97
C LEU A 644 -6.27 -2.13 -2.68
N LEU A 645 -7.05 -2.13 -3.75
CA LEU A 645 -7.38 -3.35 -4.50
C LEU A 645 -6.15 -3.99 -5.19
N THR A 646 -5.21 -3.16 -5.66
CA THR A 646 -4.08 -3.62 -6.50
C THR A 646 -2.73 -3.50 -5.83
N GLU A 647 -2.60 -2.70 -4.77
CA GLU A 647 -1.30 -2.25 -4.25
C GLU A 647 -1.12 -2.47 -2.75
N GLU A 648 -2.17 -2.86 -2.02
CA GLU A 648 -2.08 -3.08 -0.58
C GLU A 648 -1.01 -4.13 -0.22
N GLN A 649 -0.94 -5.24 -0.96
CA GLN A 649 0.06 -6.28 -0.71
C GLN A 649 1.48 -5.77 -0.95
N ARG A 650 1.73 -5.05 -2.04
CA ARG A 650 3.04 -4.46 -2.34
C ARG A 650 3.42 -3.40 -1.30
N THR A 651 2.46 -2.61 -0.85
CA THR A 651 2.62 -1.64 0.22
C THR A 651 3.09 -2.32 1.51
N LYS A 652 2.37 -3.36 1.97
CA LYS A 652 2.73 -4.13 3.18
C LYS A 652 4.12 -4.74 3.06
N LYS A 653 4.47 -5.27 1.89
CA LYS A 653 5.82 -5.80 1.62
C LYS A 653 6.89 -4.72 1.79
N ILE A 654 6.72 -3.54 1.16
CA ILE A 654 7.68 -2.43 1.31
C ILE A 654 7.81 -1.99 2.77
N LEU A 655 6.70 -1.93 3.51
CA LEU A 655 6.70 -1.54 4.91
C LEU A 655 7.43 -2.55 5.82
N ALA A 656 7.44 -3.83 5.45
CA ALA A 656 8.17 -4.88 6.16
C ALA A 656 9.69 -4.88 5.88
N GLU A 657 10.16 -4.23 4.81
CA GLU A 657 11.58 -4.19 4.49
C GLU A 657 12.37 -3.40 5.54
N PRO A 658 13.50 -3.90 6.05
CA PRO A 658 14.31 -3.16 7.02
C PRO A 658 14.89 -1.90 6.37
N SER A 659 14.66 -0.73 6.99
CA SER A 659 15.36 0.51 6.64
C SER A 659 16.54 0.74 7.58
N LYS A 660 17.62 1.35 7.06
CA LYS A 660 18.69 1.83 7.93
C LYS A 660 18.11 2.97 8.81
N PRO A 661 18.50 3.07 10.09
CA PRO A 661 18.18 4.25 10.88
C PRO A 661 18.68 5.50 10.16
N SER A 662 17.87 6.56 10.16
CA SER A 662 18.29 7.87 9.71
C SER A 662 19.47 8.36 10.58
N ASN A 663 20.53 8.85 9.94
CA ASN A 663 21.58 9.55 10.66
C ASN A 663 21.10 10.94 11.09
N ASP A 664 21.89 11.70 11.86
CA ASP A 664 21.63 13.13 12.01
C ASP A 664 21.62 13.79 10.63
N MET A 665 20.49 14.43 10.29
CA MET A 665 20.26 15.02 8.97
C MET A 665 20.35 16.53 9.04
N ASP A 666 20.96 17.13 8.00
CA ASP A 666 20.91 18.57 7.78
C ASP A 666 19.51 18.95 7.28
N THR A 667 18.76 19.69 8.10
CA THR A 667 17.40 20.16 7.81
C THR A 667 17.35 21.65 7.47
N ALA A 668 18.50 22.33 7.32
CA ALA A 668 18.57 23.79 7.16
C ALA A 668 17.91 24.33 5.88
N SER A 669 17.61 23.45 4.93
CA SER A 669 16.90 23.74 3.69
C SER A 669 15.37 23.78 3.84
N GLY A 670 14.81 23.41 5.00
CA GLY A 670 13.37 23.31 5.26
C GLY A 670 12.80 21.90 5.00
N PRO A 671 11.48 21.70 4.96
CA PRO A 671 10.48 22.76 4.85
C PRO A 671 10.17 23.41 6.21
N ASP A 672 10.14 24.74 6.25
CA ASP A 672 9.76 25.50 7.45
C ASP A 672 8.23 25.70 7.50
N GLU A 673 7.60 25.44 8.64
CA GLU A 673 6.16 25.67 8.81
C GLU A 673 5.85 27.16 9.05
N LEU A 674 4.94 27.70 8.24
CA LEU A 674 4.49 29.09 8.29
C LEU A 674 3.21 29.20 9.13
N GLY A 675 3.25 30.11 10.10
CA GLY A 675 2.15 30.34 11.03
C GLY A 675 2.29 29.51 12.30
N GLY A 676 1.66 29.98 13.38
CA GLY A 676 1.75 29.36 14.71
C GLY A 676 3.02 29.73 15.48
N ASN A 677 3.12 30.97 15.99
CA ASN A 677 4.21 31.45 16.87
C ASN A 677 5.67 31.19 16.43
N THR A 678 5.91 30.61 15.26
CA THR A 678 7.22 30.38 14.65
C THR A 678 7.63 31.63 13.91
N ARG A 679 8.74 32.23 14.32
CA ARG A 679 9.41 33.24 13.49
C ARG A 679 10.17 32.49 12.40
N PRO A 680 10.00 32.84 11.11
CA PRO A 680 10.88 32.31 10.08
C PRO A 680 12.33 32.63 10.47
N ASP A 681 13.20 31.63 10.44
CA ASP A 681 14.62 31.82 10.69
C ASP A 681 15.15 32.86 9.69
N ALA A 682 16.01 33.79 10.13
CA ALA A 682 16.63 34.75 9.22
C ALA A 682 17.56 34.06 8.18
N ASN A 683 17.97 32.82 8.45
CA ASN A 683 18.65 31.93 7.51
C ASN A 683 17.68 31.02 6.70
N ALA A 684 16.37 31.34 6.77
CA ALA A 684 15.20 30.61 6.29
C ALA A 684 15.47 29.61 5.17
N GLY A 685 14.95 28.39 5.29
CA GLY A 685 15.13 27.30 4.35
C GLY A 685 14.77 27.63 2.89
N SER A 686 15.10 26.72 1.97
CA SER A 686 14.74 26.84 0.55
C SER A 686 13.24 26.61 0.31
N VAL A 687 12.54 26.01 1.26
CA VAL A 687 11.13 25.64 1.17
C VAL A 687 10.43 26.02 2.48
N ALA A 688 9.26 26.62 2.38
CA ALA A 688 8.35 26.83 3.49
C ALA A 688 6.95 26.35 3.11
N TYR A 689 6.13 26.02 4.11
CA TYR A 689 4.80 25.48 3.88
C TYR A 689 3.80 25.90 4.95
N ALA A 690 2.52 25.76 4.64
CA ALA A 690 1.45 25.84 5.61
C ALA A 690 0.30 24.91 5.21
N PHE A 691 -0.42 24.45 6.22
CA PHE A 691 -1.64 23.67 6.06
C PHE A 691 -2.78 24.32 6.85
N LEU A 692 -3.75 24.91 6.14
CA LEU A 692 -4.73 25.80 6.73
C LEU A 692 -6.14 25.47 6.25
N PRO A 693 -7.18 25.69 7.07
CA PRO A 693 -8.55 25.63 6.57
C PRO A 693 -8.78 26.74 5.54
N LEU A 694 -9.42 26.38 4.42
CA LEU A 694 -9.88 27.32 3.41
C LEU A 694 -11.01 28.17 3.97
N ARG A 695 -11.10 29.43 3.52
CA ARG A 695 -12.15 30.38 3.90
C ARG A 695 -12.85 30.92 2.68
N ALA A 696 -14.17 31.10 2.79
CA ALA A 696 -14.95 31.70 1.72
C ALA A 696 -14.57 33.18 1.57
N VAL A 697 -14.15 33.58 0.37
CA VAL A 697 -13.80 34.96 0.00
C VAL A 697 -14.50 35.25 -1.34
N PRO A 698 -15.77 35.69 -1.32
CA PRO A 698 -16.56 35.86 -2.53
C PRO A 698 -16.03 36.99 -3.40
N ASP A 699 -15.60 38.08 -2.78
CA ASP A 699 -15.06 39.24 -3.48
C ASP A 699 -13.63 39.01 -3.90
N ARG A 700 -13.32 39.40 -5.14
CA ARG A 700 -11.97 39.27 -5.69
C ARG A 700 -11.02 40.24 -4.96
N PRO A 701 -9.92 39.75 -4.35
CA PRO A 701 -8.93 40.64 -3.75
C PRO A 701 -8.20 41.48 -4.82
N ALA A 702 -8.08 42.79 -4.58
CA ALA A 702 -7.40 43.70 -5.50
C ALA A 702 -5.91 43.38 -5.70
N SER A 703 -5.28 42.71 -4.72
CA SER A 703 -3.85 42.39 -4.72
C SER A 703 -3.49 41.09 -5.46
N SER A 704 -4.47 40.36 -6.02
CA SER A 704 -4.27 39.04 -6.63
C SER A 704 -4.15 39.11 -8.15
N ALA A 705 -3.01 39.61 -8.64
CA ALA A 705 -2.72 39.73 -10.08
C ALA A 705 -2.73 38.38 -10.83
N PHE A 706 -2.39 37.28 -10.15
CA PHE A 706 -2.39 35.94 -10.73
C PHE A 706 -3.77 35.48 -11.22
N ILE A 707 -4.85 36.01 -10.62
CA ILE A 707 -6.22 35.71 -11.06
C ILE A 707 -6.49 36.29 -12.44
N ASP A 708 -6.00 37.50 -12.75
CA ASP A 708 -6.11 38.07 -14.10
C ASP A 708 -5.34 37.22 -15.09
N ARG A 709 -4.16 36.74 -14.68
CA ARG A 709 -3.35 35.86 -15.52
C ARG A 709 -4.09 34.57 -15.84
N PHE A 710 -4.80 33.96 -14.90
CA PHE A 710 -5.59 32.75 -15.17
C PHE A 710 -6.80 33.00 -16.07
N LYS A 711 -7.48 34.14 -15.92
CA LYS A 711 -8.61 34.53 -16.78
C LYS A 711 -8.22 34.84 -18.23
N ASN A 712 -6.93 35.05 -18.48
CA ASN A 712 -6.41 35.38 -19.79
C ASN A 712 -5.04 34.70 -20.04
N PHE A 713 -4.94 33.42 -19.72
CA PHE A 713 -3.74 32.63 -19.97
C PHE A 713 -3.74 32.26 -21.45
N GLU A 714 -2.91 32.93 -22.25
CA GLU A 714 -2.88 32.79 -23.71
C GLU A 714 -4.21 33.06 -24.41
N GLY A 715 -5.02 33.99 -23.88
CA GLY A 715 -6.35 34.25 -24.43
C GLY A 715 -7.43 33.28 -23.93
N ILE A 716 -7.08 32.38 -23.00
CA ILE A 716 -7.98 31.36 -22.45
C ILE A 716 -8.22 31.65 -20.96
N ASP A 717 -9.48 31.58 -20.53
CA ASP A 717 -9.83 31.54 -19.10
C ASP A 717 -9.61 30.11 -18.58
N THR A 718 -8.44 29.87 -17.97
CA THR A 718 -8.08 28.54 -17.46
C THR A 718 -8.87 28.16 -16.21
N ILE A 719 -9.44 29.12 -15.47
CA ILE A 719 -10.35 28.85 -14.36
C ILE A 719 -11.63 28.25 -14.92
N ALA A 720 -12.26 28.93 -15.88
CA ALA A 720 -13.49 28.46 -16.51
C ALA A 720 -13.29 27.10 -17.21
N ARG A 721 -12.15 26.91 -17.88
CA ARG A 721 -11.79 25.64 -18.51
C ARG A 721 -11.66 24.51 -17.49
N ALA A 722 -10.95 24.74 -16.39
CA ALA A 722 -10.79 23.74 -15.32
C ALA A 722 -12.15 23.35 -14.72
N VAL A 723 -13.01 24.33 -14.43
CA VAL A 723 -14.38 24.09 -13.94
C VAL A 723 -15.21 23.27 -14.94
N SER A 724 -15.17 23.61 -16.24
CA SER A 724 -15.85 22.84 -17.29
C SER A 724 -15.35 21.39 -17.31
N TYR A 725 -14.03 21.21 -17.24
CA TYR A 725 -13.41 19.89 -17.21
C TYR A 725 -13.85 19.06 -15.98
N TYR A 726 -14.00 19.70 -14.82
CA TYR A 726 -14.59 19.06 -13.62
C TYR A 726 -16.04 18.63 -13.82
N ARG A 727 -16.87 19.48 -14.41
CA ARG A 727 -18.28 19.17 -14.67
C ARG A 727 -18.45 18.05 -15.69
N GLU A 728 -17.63 18.03 -16.74
CA GLU A 728 -17.71 17.05 -17.82
C GLU A 728 -17.12 15.69 -17.43
N LYS A 729 -15.89 15.66 -16.92
CA LYS A 729 -15.16 14.42 -16.63
C LYS A 729 -15.49 13.82 -15.26
N GLY A 730 -16.01 14.64 -14.35
CA GLY A 730 -16.29 14.28 -12.96
C GLY A 730 -15.12 14.59 -12.02
N VAL A 731 -15.47 14.90 -10.77
CA VAL A 731 -14.51 15.45 -9.80
C VAL A 731 -13.51 14.44 -9.24
N GLN A 732 -13.80 13.14 -9.35
CA GLN A 732 -12.95 12.08 -8.82
C GLN A 732 -11.77 11.73 -9.74
N HIS A 733 -11.83 12.16 -11.01
CA HIS A 733 -10.87 11.77 -12.05
C HIS A 733 -9.84 12.83 -12.40
N ASN A 734 -9.81 13.93 -11.67
CA ASN A 734 -9.30 15.19 -12.19
C ASN A 734 -8.12 15.74 -11.40
N ASN A 735 -7.15 16.30 -12.13
CA ASN A 735 -6.14 17.20 -11.60
C ASN A 735 -5.85 18.36 -12.58
N PRO A 736 -6.85 19.14 -13.04
CA PRO A 736 -6.61 20.49 -13.54
C PRO A 736 -5.54 21.22 -12.74
N VAL A 737 -4.55 21.76 -13.44
CA VAL A 737 -3.51 22.60 -12.84
C VAL A 737 -3.58 23.98 -13.49
N LEU A 738 -3.59 25.01 -12.66
CA LEU A 738 -3.43 26.39 -13.07
C LEU A 738 -2.01 26.86 -12.75
N SER A 739 -1.46 27.71 -13.61
CA SER A 739 -0.12 28.29 -13.43
C SER A 739 -0.02 29.66 -14.06
N GLU A 740 0.70 30.58 -13.42
CA GLU A 740 1.00 31.89 -14.00
C GLU A 740 2.13 31.81 -15.01
N TYR A 741 3.05 30.87 -14.76
CA TYR A 741 4.26 30.67 -15.54
C TYR A 741 3.92 30.03 -16.87
N GLN A 742 4.53 30.58 -17.91
CA GLN A 742 4.44 30.07 -19.26
C GLN A 742 5.86 29.95 -19.83
N ALA A 743 6.31 28.71 -19.99
CA ALA A 743 7.61 28.40 -20.56
C ALA A 743 7.80 29.09 -21.92
N GLY A 744 8.95 29.74 -22.10
CA GLY A 744 9.32 30.43 -23.33
C GLY A 744 8.76 31.84 -23.47
N ARG A 745 7.78 32.24 -22.64
CA ARG A 745 7.24 33.62 -22.62
C ARG A 745 7.56 34.39 -21.34
N ASN A 746 7.56 33.72 -20.20
CA ASN A 746 7.86 34.32 -18.90
C ASN A 746 9.31 34.06 -18.47
N ASP A 747 9.85 34.92 -17.60
CA ASP A 747 11.19 34.73 -17.03
C ASP A 747 11.17 33.52 -16.08
N PRO A 748 11.93 32.43 -16.28
CA PRO A 748 11.86 31.23 -15.44
C PRO A 748 12.22 31.47 -13.96
N GLN A 749 12.76 32.64 -13.62
CA GLN A 749 13.08 33.03 -12.25
C GLN A 749 12.10 34.04 -11.65
N GLY A 750 10.98 34.35 -12.31
CA GLY A 750 9.99 35.30 -11.80
C GLY A 750 9.30 34.87 -10.50
N GLU A 751 8.44 35.74 -9.98
CA GLU A 751 7.62 35.48 -8.79
C GLU A 751 6.23 35.03 -9.20
N TYR A 752 6.00 33.72 -9.21
CA TYR A 752 4.79 33.12 -9.77
C TYR A 752 4.13 32.13 -8.82
N LEU A 753 2.80 32.05 -8.89
CA LEU A 753 2.04 30.85 -8.56
C LEU A 753 2.25 29.83 -9.68
N VAL A 754 3.25 28.96 -9.51
CA VAL A 754 3.63 27.98 -10.54
C VAL A 754 2.69 26.77 -10.58
N PHE A 755 1.98 26.52 -9.49
CA PHE A 755 1.08 25.38 -9.37
C PHE A 755 -0.10 25.75 -8.48
N PHE A 756 -1.31 25.61 -9.00
CA PHE A 756 -2.54 25.58 -8.22
C PHE A 756 -3.41 24.42 -8.70
N GLN A 757 -3.88 23.61 -7.77
CA GLN A 757 -4.79 22.51 -8.04
C GLN A 757 -5.90 22.48 -6.99
N ALA A 758 -7.15 22.39 -7.43
CA ALA A 758 -8.32 22.24 -6.56
C ALA A 758 -8.88 20.81 -6.67
N ASN A 759 -8.85 20.03 -5.62
CA ASN A 759 -9.29 18.63 -5.61
C ASN A 759 -10.56 18.47 -4.76
N VAL A 760 -11.62 17.91 -5.32
CA VAL A 760 -12.80 17.52 -4.53
C VAL A 760 -12.61 16.07 -4.07
N LEU A 761 -12.25 15.89 -2.80
CA LEU A 761 -11.99 14.59 -2.18
C LEU A 761 -12.68 14.54 -0.82
N GLY A 762 -13.25 13.40 -0.44
CA GLY A 762 -13.97 13.26 0.83
C GLY A 762 -15.18 14.20 0.95
N GLY A 763 -15.75 14.58 -0.20
CA GLY A 763 -16.87 15.53 -0.30
C GLY A 763 -16.51 16.99 -0.04
N LYS A 764 -15.22 17.36 0.02
CA LYS A 764 -14.77 18.75 0.22
C LYS A 764 -13.76 19.16 -0.85
N LEU A 765 -13.70 20.46 -1.15
CA LEU A 765 -12.71 21.06 -2.01
C LEU A 765 -11.44 21.39 -1.23
N HIS A 766 -10.37 20.69 -1.53
CA HIS A 766 -9.02 20.94 -1.05
C HIS A 766 -8.21 21.67 -2.13
N ALA A 767 -7.24 22.49 -1.73
CA ALA A 767 -6.37 23.18 -2.67
C ALA A 767 -4.90 22.94 -2.33
N THR A 768 -4.07 22.78 -3.36
CA THR A 768 -2.61 22.76 -3.24
C THR A 768 -2.05 23.91 -4.08
N ALA A 769 -1.18 24.73 -3.49
CA ALA A 769 -0.60 25.89 -4.15
C ALA A 769 0.91 25.96 -3.91
N VAL A 770 1.69 26.28 -4.95
CA VAL A 770 3.14 26.48 -4.85
C VAL A 770 3.52 27.81 -5.49
N PHE A 771 4.09 28.70 -4.68
CA PHE A 771 4.72 29.92 -5.14
C PHE A 771 6.23 29.75 -5.29
N GLN A 772 6.78 30.30 -6.35
CA GLN A 772 8.22 30.39 -6.60
C GLN A 772 8.72 31.80 -6.35
N ASN A 773 9.86 31.95 -5.66
CA ASN A 773 10.57 33.21 -5.41
C ASN A 773 9.75 34.34 -4.75
N ARG A 774 8.50 34.06 -4.42
CA ARG A 774 7.55 35.00 -3.83
C ARG A 774 7.99 35.30 -2.39
N PRO A 775 8.09 36.58 -1.98
CA PRO A 775 8.51 36.91 -0.62
C PRO A 775 7.42 36.53 0.39
N LEU A 776 7.82 36.11 1.59
CA LEU A 776 6.87 35.74 2.65
C LEU A 776 6.04 36.93 3.13
N SER A 777 6.48 38.16 2.89
CA SER A 777 5.68 39.37 3.15
C SER A 777 4.38 39.43 2.34
N SER A 778 4.28 38.70 1.22
CA SER A 778 3.06 38.57 0.41
C SER A 778 2.06 37.54 0.96
N TRP A 779 2.43 36.82 2.02
CA TRP A 779 1.68 35.71 2.60
C TRP A 779 0.17 35.93 2.71
N GLU A 780 -0.25 37.04 3.31
CA GLU A 780 -1.67 37.29 3.57
C GLU A 780 -2.43 37.61 2.28
N SER A 781 -1.81 38.36 1.36
CA SER A 781 -2.38 38.63 0.04
C SER A 781 -2.53 37.36 -0.79
N ASP A 782 -1.50 36.52 -0.80
CA ASP A 782 -1.46 35.27 -1.55
C ASP A 782 -2.50 34.29 -1.00
N ARG A 783 -2.59 34.15 0.32
CA ARG A 783 -3.63 33.37 1.00
C ARG A 783 -5.05 33.84 0.64
N ASN A 784 -5.30 35.15 0.63
CA ASN A 784 -6.61 35.70 0.29
C ASN A 784 -6.98 35.44 -1.18
N GLY A 785 -6.03 35.58 -2.10
CA GLY A 785 -6.23 35.24 -3.51
C GLY A 785 -6.54 33.75 -3.73
N LEU A 786 -5.84 32.87 -3.01
CA LEU A 786 -6.07 31.42 -3.06
C LEU A 786 -7.43 31.03 -2.46
N ASN A 787 -7.82 31.65 -1.35
CA ASN A 787 -9.16 31.46 -0.77
C ASN A 787 -10.27 31.90 -1.74
N HIS A 788 -10.09 33.02 -2.43
CA HIS A 788 -11.03 33.47 -3.46
C HIS A 788 -11.13 32.45 -4.59
N LEU A 789 -9.99 31.97 -5.12
CA LEU A 789 -9.97 30.97 -6.18
C LEU A 789 -10.65 29.67 -5.74
N ALA A 790 -10.36 29.17 -4.54
CA ALA A 790 -11.03 28.01 -3.98
C ALA A 790 -12.53 28.25 -3.77
N THR A 791 -12.95 29.46 -3.42
CA THR A 791 -14.38 29.85 -3.31
C THR A 791 -15.08 29.74 -4.65
N VAL A 792 -14.45 30.21 -5.74
CA VAL A 792 -14.98 30.08 -7.11
C VAL A 792 -15.18 28.60 -7.46
N PHE A 793 -14.16 27.75 -7.28
CA PHE A 793 -14.31 26.32 -7.56
C PHE A 793 -15.35 25.65 -6.64
N SER A 794 -15.39 26.03 -5.36
CA SER A 794 -16.35 25.48 -4.38
C SER A 794 -17.79 25.75 -4.78
N GLN A 795 -18.08 26.97 -5.23
CA GLN A 795 -19.40 27.37 -5.72
C GLN A 795 -19.75 26.64 -7.02
N GLU A 796 -18.84 26.62 -8.00
CA GLU A 796 -19.09 26.03 -9.31
C GLU A 796 -19.21 24.50 -9.28
N LEU A 797 -18.55 23.83 -8.32
CA LEU A 797 -18.55 22.37 -8.14
C LEU A 797 -19.45 21.90 -7.00
N GLU A 798 -20.17 22.82 -6.33
CA GLU A 798 -21.07 22.54 -5.21
C GLU A 798 -20.40 21.73 -4.08
N ALA A 799 -19.11 21.99 -3.84
CA ALA A 799 -18.30 21.26 -2.87
C ALA A 799 -17.90 22.17 -1.71
N PRO A 800 -18.22 21.84 -0.43
CA PRO A 800 -17.76 22.60 0.73
C PRO A 800 -16.24 22.78 0.77
N LEU A 801 -15.77 23.91 1.28
CA LEU A 801 -14.34 24.17 1.44
C LEU A 801 -13.68 23.22 2.46
N GLY A 802 -12.52 22.69 2.10
CA GLY A 802 -11.65 21.86 2.92
C GLY A 802 -10.40 22.62 3.36
N ASN A 803 -9.22 22.11 3.01
CA ASN A 803 -7.93 22.65 3.43
C ASN A 803 -7.09 23.14 2.24
N LEU A 804 -6.22 24.11 2.52
CA LEU A 804 -5.19 24.65 1.66
C LEU A 804 -3.82 24.16 2.11
N SER A 805 -3.09 23.48 1.23
CA SER A 805 -1.66 23.19 1.35
C SER A 805 -0.88 24.21 0.51
N LEU A 806 -0.22 25.15 1.18
CA LEU A 806 0.47 26.28 0.54
C LEU A 806 1.98 26.13 0.73
N PHE A 807 2.75 26.22 -0.35
CA PHE A 807 4.20 26.13 -0.34
C PHE A 807 4.84 27.37 -0.96
N TYR A 808 5.98 27.79 -0.39
CA TYR A 808 6.86 28.82 -0.93
C TYR A 808 8.22 28.18 -1.20
N VAL A 809 8.73 28.34 -2.42
CA VAL A 809 9.96 27.70 -2.88
C VAL A 809 10.92 28.76 -3.40
N GLY A 810 12.15 28.76 -2.89
CA GLY A 810 13.15 29.79 -3.21
C GLY A 810 12.77 31.20 -2.74
N TYR A 811 11.93 31.30 -1.71
CA TYR A 811 11.45 32.58 -1.19
C TYR A 811 12.59 33.41 -0.57
N ARG A 812 12.37 34.73 -0.48
CA ARG A 812 13.19 35.63 0.31
C ARG A 812 12.49 35.92 1.65
N PRO A 813 13.22 35.91 2.78
CA PRO A 813 12.66 36.21 4.09
C PRO A 813 11.96 37.57 4.14
#